data_AF-A0A933J6Z1-F1
#
_entry.id   AF-A0A933J6Z1-F1
#
_cell.length_a   1.000
_cell.length_b   1.000
_cell.length_c   1.000
_cell.angle_alpha   90.00
_cell.angle_beta   90.00
_cell.angle_gamma   90.00
#
_symmetry.space_group_name_H-M   'P 1'
#
loop_
_entity.id
_entity.type
_entity.pdbx_description
1 polymer ?
#
loop_
_entity_poly.entity_id
_entity_poly.type
_entity_poly.pdbx_seq_one_letter_code
_entity_poly.pdbx_strand_id
1 'polypeptide(L)'
;MDLESNLTPLEREFLPHELIYDWNVMGESLPPPQRRVMFDDETLRDGLQSPSVKTPSIEEKLRLLYLMDELGIDTANLGLPGAGAIHVEHITVLAREIRNRRLRIQANAACRTLVADVEPLVRICDSLGMAIEACTFIGSSPIRRYVEEWSLDTMLKNIEASVTFAVKHGLPVMFVTEDTTRADPETLRRLHTVAIECGAKRICLSDTVGHATPTGVKNLVEFAKQMIAATGEDVGIDFHGHNDRGLGVMNALAAASTGATRIHGTALGIGERCGNCSMDQLLVNMKLLGWIENDLGKLKAYSALASRATDTPAPVNYPVFGADASRTQAGVHAAAVIKAFKRGDDWLANRVYSGVPADLFGLKQGIEIGPMSGEHNVRFWLEQRRIKPTEETVKAIMGAAKEARRVMNEPEVREIVTMTSAPGILTHIGQDLGMTMAEKLLAAHAGLERVTTGQIINAQVDLVMANELSAQVAIKEFRKIKGATRVFDKNKVVIVEDHFVPNKDVPSARIARDVRKFAEEQGCIYFEVGQGGIEHVLLPEKGLVGPGDLVIGGDSHTCTYGALGAFATGVGSTDIAAAWALGEVWMKVPPTIKLVYNGKPKKWVSGKDLILYTIGKIGVDGARYAALEFTGDAFKYFGMGDRLTMANMAIEAGAKAGLFAVDQRTLAYVHESGAKVKEIYHPDPSAEYLMTYEFDVSEIEPQVAIPYLPSNTLGISQIESLPIDQVCIGFCTNGRIEDLRVAAQILKGRKVNPKTRTLIFPGSNRVQLQAMKEGLLQIFVEAGCAVNAPTCGPCIGGQLGVLAEGERCVSTSNRNFKGRMGAIDSEVYLASPAVAAATAVLGRIASPAEIRDLAS
;
A
#
# COMPACT_ATOMS: atom_id res chain seq x y z
N MET A 1 -48.62 33.09 13.04
CA MET A 1 -49.09 31.96 12.21
C MET A 1 -48.53 30.72 12.89
N ASP A 2 -49.39 29.99 13.59
CA ASP A 2 -49.04 29.06 14.68
C ASP A 2 -48.15 27.89 14.23
N LEU A 3 -46.85 28.01 14.50
CA LEU A 3 -45.86 26.93 14.37
C LEU A 3 -46.05 25.81 15.41
N GLU A 4 -46.84 26.03 16.47
CA GLU A 4 -47.11 25.03 17.52
C GLU A 4 -48.19 24.01 17.13
N SER A 5 -49.00 24.30 16.10
CA SER A 5 -50.15 23.47 15.72
C SER A 5 -49.77 22.12 15.10
N ASN A 6 -48.52 21.95 14.66
CA ASN A 6 -48.01 20.74 14.01
C ASN A 6 -47.08 19.87 14.89
N LEU A 7 -46.84 20.24 16.14
CA LEU A 7 -46.00 19.47 17.06
C LEU A 7 -46.81 18.35 17.75
N THR A 8 -46.27 17.13 17.77
CA THR A 8 -46.78 15.98 18.52
C THR A 8 -46.81 16.28 20.02
N PRO A 9 -47.63 15.57 20.83
CA PRO A 9 -47.70 15.79 22.28
C PRO A 9 -46.34 15.71 23.00
N LEU A 10 -45.42 14.87 22.49
CA LEU A 10 -44.06 14.72 23.03
C LEU A 10 -43.12 15.87 22.64
N GLU A 11 -43.25 16.40 21.41
CA GLU A 11 -42.50 17.58 20.95
C GLU A 11 -42.95 18.87 21.64
N ARG A 12 -44.16 18.87 22.23
CA ARG A 12 -44.64 19.94 23.12
C ARG A 12 -44.13 19.80 24.57
N GLU A 13 -43.68 18.61 24.96
CA GLU A 13 -43.20 18.31 26.31
C GLU A 13 -41.67 18.43 26.44
N PHE A 14 -40.93 18.22 25.35
CA PHE A 14 -39.48 18.35 25.29
C PHE A 14 -39.04 19.00 23.97
N LEU A 15 -38.50 20.22 24.02
CA LEU A 15 -37.87 20.85 22.86
C LEU A 15 -36.49 20.18 22.59
N PRO A 16 -35.98 20.14 21.34
CA PRO A 16 -34.72 19.45 21.03
C PRO A 16 -33.50 19.86 21.89
N HIS A 17 -33.45 21.12 22.32
CA HIS A 17 -32.39 21.64 23.19
C HIS A 17 -32.55 21.23 24.68
N GLU A 18 -33.72 20.73 25.08
CA GLU A 18 -34.00 20.23 26.44
C GLU A 18 -33.65 18.74 26.59
N LEU A 19 -33.33 18.04 25.50
CA LEU A 19 -33.01 16.61 25.51
C LEU A 19 -31.60 16.29 26.03
N ILE A 20 -30.71 17.28 26.11
CA ILE A 20 -29.35 17.13 26.65
C ILE A 20 -29.17 18.17 27.75
N TYR A 21 -29.12 17.69 28.99
CA TYR A 21 -28.65 18.50 30.10
C TYR A 21 -27.11 18.51 30.08
N ASP A 22 -26.53 19.58 29.54
CA ASP A 22 -25.09 19.72 29.41
C ASP A 22 -24.46 20.22 30.72
N TRP A 23 -23.75 19.34 31.42
CA TRP A 23 -23.04 19.70 32.64
C TRP A 23 -21.86 20.63 32.40
N ASN A 24 -21.36 20.76 31.15
CA ASN A 24 -20.24 21.64 30.83
C ASN A 24 -20.61 23.13 30.91
N VAL A 25 -21.90 23.48 30.87
CA VAL A 25 -22.37 24.86 31.02
C VAL A 25 -22.80 25.19 32.47
N MET A 26 -22.71 24.21 33.37
CA MET A 26 -23.06 24.40 34.79
C MET A 26 -21.84 24.88 35.59
N GLY A 27 -21.95 26.06 36.19
CA GLY A 27 -20.87 26.63 37.01
C GLY A 27 -19.74 27.24 36.17
N GLU A 28 -18.49 27.09 36.62
CA GLU A 28 -17.33 27.62 35.90
C GLU A 28 -16.96 26.71 34.72
N SER A 29 -17.28 27.14 33.51
CA SER A 29 -16.93 26.46 32.26
C SER A 29 -15.58 26.93 31.71
N LEU A 30 -15.02 26.19 30.76
CA LEU A 30 -13.83 26.65 30.04
C LEU A 30 -14.27 27.78 29.08
N PRO A 31 -13.86 29.05 29.29
CA PRO A 31 -14.37 30.15 28.48
C PRO A 31 -13.91 30.04 27.04
N PRO A 32 -14.73 30.47 26.05
CA PRO A 32 -14.30 30.50 24.67
C PRO A 32 -13.12 31.46 24.49
N PRO A 33 -12.20 31.17 23.54
CA PRO A 33 -11.13 32.08 23.19
C PRO A 33 -11.66 33.47 22.84
N GLN A 34 -11.00 34.51 23.33
CA GLN A 34 -11.42 35.91 23.10
C GLN A 34 -11.23 36.37 21.65
N ARG A 35 -10.42 35.64 20.87
CA ARG A 35 -10.10 35.92 19.47
C ARG A 35 -10.17 34.61 18.68
N ARG A 36 -10.31 34.72 17.35
CA ARG A 36 -10.16 33.56 16.47
C ARG A 36 -8.82 32.89 16.73
N VAL A 37 -8.86 31.60 17.04
CA VAL A 37 -7.66 30.77 17.20
C VAL A 37 -7.23 30.25 15.83
N MET A 38 -5.94 30.38 15.54
CA MET A 38 -5.31 29.79 14.37
C MET A 38 -4.81 28.38 14.67
N PHE A 39 -4.63 27.57 13.62
CA PHE A 39 -4.03 26.24 13.72
C PHE A 39 -2.70 26.17 12.98
N ASP A 40 -1.68 25.61 13.62
CA ASP A 40 -0.41 25.26 12.98
C ASP A 40 -0.23 23.74 12.93
N ASP A 41 -0.04 23.22 11.74
CA ASP A 41 0.15 21.79 11.53
C ASP A 41 1.64 21.42 11.44
N GLU A 42 2.06 20.60 12.39
CA GLU A 42 3.44 20.15 12.58
C GLU A 42 3.68 18.74 12.00
N THR A 43 2.70 18.14 11.31
CA THR A 43 2.76 16.75 10.80
C THR A 43 3.97 16.51 9.89
N LEU A 44 4.32 17.50 9.06
CA LEU A 44 5.40 17.39 8.07
C LEU A 44 6.80 17.71 8.62
N ARG A 45 6.89 18.15 9.89
CA ARG A 45 8.14 18.46 10.60
C ARG A 45 8.23 17.67 11.90
N ASP A 46 7.53 18.09 12.97
CA ASP A 46 7.71 17.51 14.31
C ASP A 46 7.09 16.11 14.38
N GLY A 47 6.00 15.91 13.64
CA GLY A 47 5.38 14.61 13.44
C GLY A 47 6.31 13.54 12.86
N LEU A 48 7.33 13.97 12.11
CA LEU A 48 8.31 13.08 11.47
C LEU A 48 9.54 12.78 12.34
N GLN A 49 9.64 13.36 13.54
CA GLN A 49 10.76 13.11 14.45
C GLN A 49 10.61 11.80 15.25
N SER A 50 9.45 11.17 15.20
CA SER A 50 9.25 9.84 15.80
C SER A 50 10.19 8.82 15.15
N PRO A 51 10.91 7.99 15.92
CA PRO A 51 11.77 6.94 15.35
C PRO A 51 10.98 5.83 14.65
N SER A 52 9.67 5.75 14.87
CA SER A 52 8.79 4.71 14.33
C SER A 52 8.02 5.14 13.08
N VAL A 53 8.13 6.40 12.65
CA VAL A 53 7.41 6.88 11.47
C VAL A 53 8.23 6.69 10.20
N LYS A 54 7.54 6.32 9.13
CA LYS A 54 8.06 6.43 7.77
C LYS A 54 8.00 7.90 7.34
N THR A 55 9.07 8.39 6.70
CA THR A 55 9.02 9.73 6.07
C THR A 55 8.13 9.67 4.81
N PRO A 56 7.08 10.51 4.70
CA PRO A 56 6.24 10.57 3.51
C PRO A 56 7.02 11.00 2.27
N SER A 57 6.64 10.45 1.12
CA SER A 57 7.07 10.95 -0.20
C SER A 57 6.60 12.39 -0.42
N ILE A 58 7.24 13.12 -1.34
CA ILE A 58 6.86 14.52 -1.62
C ILE A 58 5.41 14.62 -2.12
N GLU A 59 4.93 13.63 -2.88
CA GLU A 59 3.55 13.54 -3.35
C GLU A 59 2.55 13.36 -2.20
N GLU A 60 2.90 12.55 -1.20
CA GLU A 60 2.09 12.38 0.02
C GLU A 60 2.08 13.67 0.85
N LYS A 61 3.21 14.37 0.98
CA LYS A 61 3.29 15.67 1.65
C LYS A 61 2.41 16.72 0.97
N LEU A 62 2.41 16.78 -0.36
CA LEU A 62 1.55 17.69 -1.13
C LEU A 62 0.06 17.39 -0.91
N ARG A 63 -0.33 16.11 -0.88
CA ARG A 63 -1.73 15.72 -0.60
C ARG A 63 -2.15 16.04 0.83
N LEU A 64 -1.26 15.85 1.81
CA LEU A 64 -1.50 16.27 3.20
C LEU A 64 -1.70 17.78 3.29
N LEU A 65 -0.84 18.56 2.63
CA LEU A 65 -0.94 20.02 2.57
C LEU A 65 -2.29 20.49 1.99
N TYR A 66 -2.80 19.85 0.93
CA TYR A 66 -4.13 20.19 0.39
C TYR A 66 -5.26 19.91 1.39
N LEU A 67 -5.18 18.78 2.09
CA LEU A 67 -6.19 18.45 3.10
C LEU A 67 -6.14 19.41 4.30
N MET A 68 -4.95 19.86 4.70
CA MET A 68 -4.79 20.90 5.71
C MET A 68 -5.47 22.21 5.28
N ASP A 69 -5.25 22.65 4.03
CA ASP A 69 -5.90 23.84 3.48
C ASP A 69 -7.43 23.70 3.41
N GLU A 70 -7.93 22.54 2.98
CA GLU A 70 -9.37 22.25 2.90
C GLU A 70 -10.03 22.29 4.28
N LEU A 71 -9.34 21.81 5.33
CA LEU A 71 -9.79 21.84 6.73
C LEU A 71 -9.74 23.24 7.35
N GLY A 72 -9.18 24.22 6.65
CA GLY A 72 -9.01 25.58 7.16
C GLY A 72 -7.95 25.68 8.27
N ILE A 73 -6.92 24.83 8.20
CA ILE A 73 -5.70 24.99 9.01
C ILE A 73 -4.93 26.20 8.46
N ASP A 74 -4.46 27.08 9.34
CA ASP A 74 -3.91 28.38 8.97
C ASP A 74 -2.46 28.32 8.51
N THR A 75 -1.63 27.54 9.20
CA THR A 75 -0.21 27.39 8.88
C THR A 75 0.24 25.93 8.91
N ALA A 76 1.29 25.62 8.14
CA ALA A 76 1.93 24.30 8.15
C ALA A 76 3.45 24.44 8.22
N ASN A 77 4.06 23.64 9.10
CA ASN A 77 5.50 23.54 9.22
C ASN A 77 6.06 22.59 8.16
N LEU A 78 6.78 23.16 7.20
CA LEU A 78 7.25 22.44 6.02
C LEU A 78 8.51 21.62 6.27
N GLY A 79 9.20 21.85 7.40
CA GLY A 79 10.40 21.11 7.78
C GLY A 79 11.47 21.96 8.47
N LEU A 80 12.69 21.40 8.51
CA LEU A 80 13.89 22.00 9.09
C LEU A 80 14.94 22.16 7.97
N PRO A 81 15.11 23.36 7.38
CA PRO A 81 15.97 23.53 6.21
C PRO A 81 17.46 23.34 6.56
N GLY A 82 17.84 23.53 7.83
CA GLY A 82 19.19 23.24 8.33
C GLY A 82 19.54 21.74 8.44
N ALA A 83 18.58 20.83 8.24
CA ALA A 83 18.80 19.38 8.40
C ALA A 83 19.44 18.70 7.18
N GLY A 84 19.50 19.36 6.01
CA GLY A 84 20.17 18.82 4.82
C GLY A 84 19.47 19.16 3.51
N ALA A 85 20.12 18.82 2.39
CA ALA A 85 19.68 19.20 1.04
C ALA A 85 18.26 18.71 0.69
N ILE A 86 17.90 17.49 1.10
CA ILE A 86 16.57 16.92 0.85
C ILE A 86 15.45 17.70 1.57
N HIS A 87 15.72 18.25 2.76
CA HIS A 87 14.76 19.08 3.48
C HIS A 87 14.55 20.41 2.77
N VAL A 88 15.64 21.04 2.31
CA VAL A 88 15.58 22.27 1.49
C VAL A 88 14.75 22.04 0.23
N GLU A 89 14.97 20.94 -0.47
CA GLU A 89 14.22 20.58 -1.67
C GLU A 89 12.72 20.42 -1.37
N HIS A 90 12.36 19.61 -0.37
CA HIS A 90 10.96 19.37 -0.01
C HIS A 90 10.25 20.65 0.46
N ILE A 91 10.89 21.46 1.31
CA ILE A 91 10.35 22.75 1.74
C ILE A 91 10.12 23.65 0.52
N THR A 92 11.07 23.71 -0.41
CA THR A 92 10.95 24.52 -1.63
C THR A 92 9.77 24.06 -2.49
N VAL A 93 9.57 22.76 -2.67
CA VAL A 93 8.45 22.20 -3.46
C VAL A 93 7.11 22.53 -2.80
N LEU A 94 6.97 22.30 -1.49
CA LEU A 94 5.72 22.57 -0.77
C LEU A 94 5.38 24.07 -0.76
N ALA A 95 6.37 24.93 -0.47
CA ALA A 95 6.21 26.37 -0.49
C ALA A 95 5.85 26.91 -1.89
N ARG A 96 6.49 26.36 -2.93
CA ARG A 96 6.14 26.68 -4.33
C ARG A 96 4.71 26.29 -4.64
N GLU A 97 4.24 25.15 -4.14
CA GLU A 97 2.86 24.71 -4.38
C GLU A 97 1.84 25.62 -3.70
N ILE A 98 2.07 26.02 -2.44
CA ILE A 98 1.25 27.02 -1.72
C ILE A 98 1.09 28.27 -2.58
N ARG A 99 2.20 28.81 -3.07
CA ARG A 99 2.23 30.01 -3.93
C ARG A 99 1.51 29.80 -5.24
N ASN A 100 1.85 28.73 -5.97
CA ASN A 100 1.38 28.50 -7.33
C ASN A 100 -0.13 28.21 -7.38
N ARG A 101 -0.65 27.47 -6.40
CA ARG A 101 -2.09 27.18 -6.29
C ARG A 101 -2.87 28.22 -5.52
N ARG A 102 -2.20 29.22 -4.93
CA ARG A 102 -2.81 30.24 -4.07
C ARG A 102 -3.61 29.62 -2.93
N LEU A 103 -3.00 28.63 -2.25
CA LEU A 103 -3.59 28.03 -1.06
C LEU A 103 -3.73 29.11 0.04
N ARG A 104 -4.71 28.94 0.93
CA ARG A 104 -4.97 29.83 2.07
C ARG A 104 -3.98 29.56 3.20
N ILE A 105 -3.58 28.30 3.36
CA ILE A 105 -2.57 27.88 4.34
C ILE A 105 -1.23 28.56 4.08
N GLN A 106 -0.60 29.08 5.13
CA GLN A 106 0.69 29.76 5.05
C GLN A 106 1.83 28.83 5.48
N ALA A 107 3.01 29.04 4.90
CA ALA A 107 4.19 28.25 5.20
C ALA A 107 4.94 28.80 6.42
N ASN A 108 5.36 27.91 7.30
CA ASN A 108 6.43 28.17 8.25
C ASN A 108 7.50 27.05 8.20
N ALA A 109 8.67 27.30 8.77
CA ALA A 109 9.74 26.32 8.84
C ALA A 109 10.60 26.49 10.11
N ALA A 110 10.90 25.38 10.76
CA ALA A 110 11.73 25.35 11.97
C ALA A 110 13.19 25.71 11.66
N CYS A 111 13.80 26.55 12.49
CA CYS A 111 15.23 26.89 12.43
C CYS A 111 15.78 26.91 13.85
N ARG A 112 16.97 26.36 14.14
CA ARG A 112 17.60 26.64 15.44
C ARG A 112 17.95 28.13 15.50
N THR A 113 18.17 28.68 16.70
CA THR A 113 18.62 30.06 16.90
C THR A 113 20.09 30.28 16.49
N LEU A 114 20.44 29.89 15.27
CA LEU A 114 21.73 30.06 14.63
C LEU A 114 21.52 30.63 13.24
N VAL A 115 22.31 31.63 12.85
CA VAL A 115 22.21 32.24 11.51
C VAL A 115 22.38 31.21 10.40
N ALA A 116 23.28 30.22 10.58
CA ALA A 116 23.51 29.15 9.63
C ALA A 116 22.29 28.24 9.39
N ASP A 117 21.36 28.18 10.34
CA ASP A 117 20.10 27.43 10.21
C ASP A 117 19.00 28.25 9.52
N VAL A 118 19.03 29.58 9.66
CA VAL A 118 18.07 30.52 9.05
C VAL A 118 18.43 30.85 7.61
N GLU A 119 19.72 30.93 7.28
CA GLU A 119 20.21 31.28 5.94
C GLU A 119 19.64 30.39 4.82
N PRO A 120 19.56 29.05 4.96
CA PRO A 120 18.90 28.22 3.95
C PRO A 120 17.44 28.61 3.70
N LEU A 121 16.69 29.01 4.74
CA LEU A 121 15.31 29.46 4.60
C LEU A 121 15.20 30.77 3.81
N VAL A 122 16.12 31.72 4.07
CA VAL A 122 16.21 32.98 3.31
C VAL A 122 16.43 32.69 1.82
N ARG A 123 17.36 31.78 1.48
CA ARG A 123 17.63 31.40 0.08
C ARG A 123 16.40 30.79 -0.59
N ILE A 124 15.62 29.97 0.13
CA ILE A 124 14.34 29.43 -0.38
C ILE A 124 13.37 30.58 -0.66
N CYS A 125 13.19 31.50 0.30
CA CYS A 125 12.30 32.65 0.16
C CYS A 125 12.67 33.54 -1.03
N ASP A 126 13.96 33.86 -1.18
CA ASP A 126 14.49 34.65 -2.29
C ASP A 126 14.23 33.97 -3.64
N SER A 127 14.43 32.65 -3.72
CA SER A 127 14.19 31.88 -4.95
C SER A 127 12.72 31.81 -5.35
N LEU A 128 11.81 31.92 -4.38
CA LEU A 128 10.37 31.84 -4.59
C LEU A 128 9.68 33.21 -4.62
N GLY A 129 10.35 34.30 -4.22
CA GLY A 129 9.73 35.60 -4.04
C GLY A 129 8.53 35.53 -3.07
N MET A 130 8.62 34.68 -2.04
CA MET A 130 7.57 34.46 -1.05
C MET A 130 8.20 34.33 0.33
N ALA A 131 7.69 35.06 1.32
CA ALA A 131 8.13 34.93 2.70
C ALA A 131 7.58 33.64 3.34
N ILE A 132 8.43 32.93 4.06
CA ILE A 132 8.07 31.79 4.92
C ILE A 132 8.38 32.22 6.35
N GLU A 133 7.44 32.00 7.29
CA GLU A 133 7.67 32.33 8.70
C GLU A 133 8.79 31.44 9.28
N ALA A 134 9.81 32.06 9.87
CA ALA A 134 10.91 31.36 10.53
C ALA A 134 10.51 31.02 11.98
N CYS A 135 10.40 29.73 12.28
CA CYS A 135 10.13 29.23 13.63
C CYS A 135 11.47 29.02 14.35
N THR A 136 12.04 30.08 14.93
CA THR A 136 13.37 30.04 15.56
C THR A 136 13.29 29.44 16.95
N PHE A 137 13.90 28.28 17.19
CA PHE A 137 13.74 27.55 18.46
C PHE A 137 15.03 27.41 19.27
N ILE A 138 14.89 27.45 20.59
CA ILE A 138 15.97 27.23 21.57
C ILE A 138 15.45 26.53 22.84
N GLY A 139 16.25 25.63 23.40
CA GLY A 139 16.00 25.00 24.70
C GLY A 139 16.05 26.00 25.85
N SER A 140 14.98 26.07 26.65
CA SER A 140 14.81 27.14 27.67
C SER A 140 14.92 26.67 29.12
N SER A 141 14.74 25.37 29.40
CA SER A 141 14.70 24.88 30.78
C SER A 141 16.08 24.85 31.45
N PRO A 142 16.14 24.95 32.79
CA PRO A 142 17.38 24.77 33.55
C PRO A 142 18.08 23.44 33.28
N ILE A 143 17.33 22.36 33.03
CA ILE A 143 17.89 21.05 32.69
C ILE A 143 18.63 21.14 31.36
N ARG A 144 18.01 21.74 30.35
CA ARG A 144 18.61 21.88 29.02
C ARG A 144 19.85 22.78 29.07
N ARG A 145 19.77 23.90 29.80
CA ARG A 145 20.91 24.81 30.03
C ARG A 145 22.06 24.13 30.74
N TYR A 146 21.78 23.30 31.75
CA TYR A 146 22.80 22.58 32.49
C TYR A 146 23.53 21.55 31.61
N VAL A 147 22.79 20.77 30.82
CA VAL A 147 23.36 19.73 29.95
C VAL A 147 24.15 20.31 28.78
N GLU A 148 23.70 21.43 28.22
CA GLU A 148 24.36 22.08 27.07
C GLU A 148 25.42 23.11 27.50
N GLU A 149 25.64 23.29 28.80
CA GLU A 149 26.56 24.28 29.38
C GLU A 149 26.28 25.73 28.91
N TRP A 150 25.01 26.06 28.67
CA TRP A 150 24.60 27.37 28.16
C TRP A 150 24.41 28.41 29.27
N SER A 151 25.14 29.51 29.15
CA SER A 151 24.83 30.74 29.91
C SER A 151 23.64 31.47 29.28
N LEU A 152 22.86 32.18 30.09
CA LEU A 152 21.73 32.97 29.60
C LEU A 152 22.18 34.03 28.58
N ASP A 153 23.34 34.65 28.79
CA ASP A 153 23.87 35.64 27.85
C ASP A 153 24.22 35.02 26.48
N THR A 154 24.68 33.77 26.44
CA THR A 154 24.93 33.06 25.17
C THR A 154 23.62 32.81 24.42
N MET A 155 22.58 32.38 25.15
CA MET A 155 21.26 32.17 24.57
C MET A 155 20.68 33.47 24.00
N LEU A 156 20.78 34.59 24.74
CA LEU A 156 20.30 35.90 24.29
C LEU A 156 21.04 36.39 23.04
N LYS A 157 22.36 36.23 22.97
CA LYS A 157 23.15 36.56 21.78
C LYS A 157 22.73 35.75 20.55
N ASN A 158 22.47 34.46 20.73
CA ASN A 158 22.00 33.59 19.65
C ASN A 158 20.62 34.02 19.14
N ILE A 159 19.72 34.40 20.04
CA ILE A 159 18.40 34.94 19.70
C ILE A 159 18.55 36.25 18.93
N GLU A 160 19.29 37.22 19.49
CA GLU A 160 19.51 38.52 18.87
C GLU A 160 20.06 38.37 17.45
N ALA A 161 21.09 37.54 17.27
CA ALA A 161 21.70 37.31 15.97
C ALA A 161 20.74 36.65 14.97
N SER A 162 20.07 35.57 15.36
CA SER A 162 19.23 34.79 14.44
C SER A 162 17.90 35.47 14.10
N VAL A 163 17.23 36.08 15.09
CA VAL A 163 15.95 36.79 14.88
C VAL A 163 16.18 38.06 14.07
N THR A 164 17.19 38.88 14.43
CA THR A 164 17.51 40.09 13.65
C THR A 164 17.89 39.73 12.22
N PHE A 165 18.63 38.64 12.01
CA PHE A 165 18.97 38.17 10.67
C PHE A 165 17.73 37.80 9.85
N ALA A 166 16.79 37.04 10.41
CA ALA A 166 15.54 36.67 9.73
C ALA A 166 14.70 37.91 9.37
N VAL A 167 14.48 38.80 10.34
CA VAL A 167 13.68 40.04 10.16
C VAL A 167 14.31 40.96 9.11
N LYS A 168 15.64 41.11 9.13
CA LYS A 168 16.38 41.92 8.14
C LYS A 168 16.21 41.41 6.70
N HIS A 169 15.99 40.10 6.52
CA HIS A 169 15.73 39.49 5.22
C HIS A 169 14.22 39.37 4.91
N GLY A 170 13.36 40.02 5.69
CA GLY A 170 11.92 40.11 5.42
C GLY A 170 11.12 38.86 5.80
N LEU A 171 11.68 37.94 6.59
CA LEU A 171 10.95 36.77 7.09
C LEU A 171 10.19 37.16 8.37
N PRO A 172 8.89 36.84 8.48
CA PRO A 172 8.19 36.82 9.77
C PRO A 172 8.87 35.83 10.72
N VAL A 173 8.85 36.11 12.02
CA VAL A 173 9.49 35.24 13.02
C VAL A 173 8.49 34.86 14.11
N MET A 174 8.37 33.55 14.32
CA MET A 174 7.86 32.95 15.54
C MET A 174 9.05 32.47 16.38
N PHE A 175 9.21 33.02 17.58
CA PHE A 175 10.25 32.58 18.50
C PHE A 175 9.74 31.47 19.42
N VAL A 176 10.38 30.31 19.39
CA VAL A 176 9.95 29.09 20.08
C VAL A 176 10.88 28.80 21.24
N THR A 177 10.32 28.64 22.44
CA THR A 177 11.06 28.09 23.57
C THR A 177 10.75 26.61 23.68
N GLU A 178 11.75 25.77 23.52
CA GLU A 178 11.63 24.34 23.80
C GLU A 178 11.72 24.14 25.32
N ASP A 179 10.88 23.23 25.84
CA ASP A 179 10.77 22.90 27.26
C ASP A 179 10.35 24.09 28.15
N THR A 180 9.48 24.96 27.63
CA THR A 180 8.98 26.18 28.31
C THR A 180 8.35 25.84 29.65
N THR A 181 7.59 24.75 29.72
CA THR A 181 6.80 24.39 30.90
C THR A 181 7.65 24.02 32.12
N ARG A 182 8.95 23.80 31.93
CA ARG A 182 9.93 23.54 33.00
C ARG A 182 10.98 24.64 33.12
N ALA A 183 10.83 25.76 32.42
CA ALA A 183 11.70 26.92 32.54
C ALA A 183 11.24 27.88 33.66
N ASP A 184 12.19 28.56 34.29
CA ASP A 184 11.86 29.56 35.31
C ASP A 184 11.36 30.87 34.68
N PRO A 185 10.47 31.63 35.37
CA PRO A 185 9.87 32.85 34.82
C PRO A 185 10.88 33.93 34.40
N GLU A 186 12.03 34.05 35.08
CA GLU A 186 13.02 35.07 34.77
C GLU A 186 13.75 34.76 33.45
N THR A 187 14.17 33.50 33.27
CA THR A 187 14.72 33.03 32.01
C THR A 187 13.73 33.25 30.87
N LEU A 188 12.47 32.83 31.03
CA LEU A 188 11.46 33.00 29.99
C LEU A 188 11.19 34.47 29.66
N ARG A 189 11.14 35.35 30.66
CA ARG A 189 10.97 36.79 30.45
C ARG A 189 12.09 37.33 29.58
N ARG A 190 13.35 37.08 29.94
CA ARG A 190 14.51 37.60 29.21
C ARG A 190 14.59 37.07 27.77
N LEU A 191 14.38 35.78 27.55
CA LEU A 191 14.45 35.18 26.21
C LEU A 191 13.37 35.75 25.27
N HIS A 192 12.11 35.81 25.74
CA HIS A 192 11.01 36.31 24.93
C HIS A 192 11.09 37.83 24.70
N THR A 193 11.43 38.63 25.72
CA THR A 193 11.57 40.09 25.56
C THR A 193 12.61 40.42 24.50
N VAL A 194 13.80 39.78 24.54
CA VAL A 194 14.84 40.01 23.51
C VAL A 194 14.37 39.59 22.12
N ALA A 195 13.67 38.46 21.99
CA ALA A 195 13.13 38.04 20.69
C ALA A 195 12.11 39.06 20.13
N ILE A 196 11.24 39.59 20.99
CA ILE A 196 10.23 40.61 20.64
C ILE A 196 10.92 41.91 20.21
N GLU A 197 11.90 42.38 20.97
CA GLU A 197 12.70 43.57 20.65
C GLU A 197 13.44 43.42 19.31
N CYS A 198 13.86 42.20 18.96
CA CYS A 198 14.48 41.89 17.68
C CYS A 198 13.48 41.75 16.52
N GLY A 199 12.17 41.86 16.79
CA GLY A 199 11.11 41.90 15.79
C GLY A 199 10.30 40.62 15.63
N ALA A 200 10.41 39.64 16.55
CA ALA A 200 9.52 38.48 16.55
C ALA A 200 8.06 38.92 16.70
N LYS A 201 7.19 38.38 15.83
CA LYS A 201 5.75 38.72 15.81
C LYS A 201 4.91 37.70 16.56
N ARG A 202 5.50 36.55 16.89
CA ARG A 202 4.86 35.49 17.67
C ARG A 202 5.86 34.84 18.62
N ILE A 203 5.37 34.35 19.76
CA ILE A 203 6.14 33.50 20.67
C ILE A 203 5.43 32.17 20.87
N CYS A 204 6.16 31.06 20.90
CA CYS A 204 5.62 29.73 21.12
C CYS A 204 6.06 29.14 22.46
N LEU A 205 5.05 28.81 23.27
CA LEU A 205 5.16 28.16 24.57
C LEU A 205 5.02 26.65 24.35
N SER A 206 6.10 25.89 24.56
CA SER A 206 6.15 24.46 24.27
C SER A 206 6.09 23.62 25.54
N ASP A 207 5.13 22.70 25.61
CA ASP A 207 5.11 21.62 26.59
C ASP A 207 5.82 20.39 26.02
N THR A 208 7.14 20.53 25.77
CA THR A 208 7.95 19.58 25.00
C THR A 208 7.88 18.14 25.49
N VAL A 209 7.74 17.93 26.80
CA VAL A 209 7.67 16.58 27.40
C VAL A 209 6.29 16.25 27.96
N GLY A 210 5.25 16.97 27.52
CA GLY A 210 3.88 16.74 27.96
C GLY A 210 3.71 16.80 29.48
N HIS A 211 4.48 17.67 30.17
CA HIS A 211 4.55 17.73 31.62
C HIS A 211 3.39 18.53 32.22
N ALA A 212 2.97 19.59 31.53
CA ALA A 212 2.04 20.56 32.08
C ALA A 212 0.64 19.95 32.30
N THR A 213 -0.04 20.47 33.31
CA THR A 213 -1.47 20.27 33.51
C THR A 213 -2.24 21.45 32.91
N PRO A 214 -3.57 21.35 32.72
CA PRO A 214 -4.36 22.47 32.21
C PRO A 214 -4.18 23.74 33.06
N THR A 215 -4.10 23.62 34.39
CA THR A 215 -3.80 24.74 35.29
C THR A 215 -2.41 25.32 35.06
N GLY A 216 -1.40 24.47 34.86
CA GLY A 216 -0.04 24.91 34.55
C GLY A 216 0.02 25.70 33.23
N VAL A 217 -0.70 25.24 32.21
CA VAL A 217 -0.81 25.94 30.92
C VAL A 217 -1.50 27.30 31.08
N LYS A 218 -2.62 27.37 31.82
CA LYS A 218 -3.29 28.65 32.11
C LYS A 218 -2.33 29.66 32.75
N ASN A 219 -1.59 29.23 33.78
CA ASN A 219 -0.61 30.08 34.46
C ASN A 219 0.49 30.56 33.52
N LEU A 220 0.99 29.67 32.65
CA LEU A 220 2.04 30.00 31.69
C LEU A 220 1.57 31.00 30.62
N VAL A 221 0.35 30.81 30.09
CA VAL A 221 -0.22 31.72 29.09
C VAL A 221 -0.53 33.09 29.72
N GLU A 222 -1.07 33.15 30.95
CA GLU A 222 -1.26 34.42 31.64
C GLU A 222 0.07 35.14 31.92
N PHE A 223 1.09 34.40 32.34
CA PHE A 223 2.45 34.95 32.47
C PHE A 223 2.95 35.55 31.15
N ALA A 224 2.79 34.83 30.04
CA ALA A 224 3.21 35.30 28.72
C ALA A 224 2.44 36.56 28.29
N LYS A 225 1.12 36.62 28.53
CA LYS A 225 0.28 37.80 28.26
C LYS A 225 0.76 39.02 29.03
N GLN A 226 1.03 38.87 30.33
CA GLN A 226 1.54 39.97 31.16
C GLN A 226 2.92 40.44 30.71
N MET A 227 3.77 39.49 30.29
CA MET A 227 5.11 39.80 29.78
C MET A 227 5.04 40.57 28.45
N ILE A 228 4.22 40.13 27.49
CA ILE A 228 4.00 40.83 26.22
C ILE A 228 3.38 42.21 26.45
N ALA A 229 2.37 42.32 27.33
CA ALA A 229 1.75 43.61 27.64
C ALA A 229 2.76 44.64 28.17
N ALA A 230 3.82 44.19 28.86
CA ALA A 230 4.88 45.04 29.36
C ALA A 230 5.85 45.53 28.26
N THR A 231 5.94 44.87 27.11
CA THR A 231 6.76 45.34 25.97
C THR A 231 6.04 46.41 25.14
N GLY A 232 4.71 46.49 25.22
CA GLY A 232 3.89 47.40 24.42
C GLY A 232 3.70 46.97 22.96
N GLU A 233 4.21 45.80 22.57
CA GLU A 233 4.11 45.24 21.22
C GLU A 233 2.88 44.32 21.09
N ASP A 234 2.29 44.26 19.89
CA ASP A 234 1.22 43.29 19.57
C ASP A 234 1.86 41.99 19.04
N VAL A 235 2.03 41.02 19.93
CA VAL A 235 2.71 39.75 19.66
C VAL A 235 1.75 38.59 19.88
N GLY A 236 1.66 37.69 18.89
CA GLY A 236 0.85 36.48 19.00
C GLY A 236 1.45 35.47 19.98
N ILE A 237 0.58 34.79 20.74
CA ILE A 237 0.98 33.66 21.60
C ILE A 237 0.60 32.36 20.88
N ASP A 238 1.55 31.46 20.81
CA ASP A 238 1.43 30.11 20.27
C ASP A 238 1.59 29.09 21.40
N PHE A 239 0.91 27.96 21.28
CA PHE A 239 1.09 26.84 22.20
C PHE A 239 1.33 25.53 21.44
N HIS A 240 2.45 24.88 21.76
CA HIS A 240 2.85 23.58 21.21
C HIS A 240 2.86 22.52 22.30
N GLY A 241 1.83 21.68 22.33
CA GLY A 241 1.66 20.66 23.37
C GLY A 241 2.12 19.27 22.92
N HIS A 242 2.86 18.56 23.76
CA HIS A 242 3.11 17.11 23.59
C HIS A 242 2.16 16.26 24.44
N ASN A 243 2.08 14.98 24.12
CA ASN A 243 1.06 14.06 24.65
C ASN A 243 1.61 12.94 25.55
N ASP A 244 2.79 13.10 26.12
CA ASP A 244 3.45 12.12 27.01
C ASP A 244 2.58 11.63 28.18
N ARG A 245 1.65 12.46 28.66
CA ARG A 245 0.70 12.13 29.74
C ARG A 245 -0.75 12.00 29.29
N GLY A 246 -1.01 12.02 27.99
CA GLY A 246 -2.38 12.05 27.44
C GLY A 246 -3.11 13.37 27.65
N LEU A 247 -2.40 14.47 27.92
CA LEU A 247 -2.98 15.78 28.23
C LEU A 247 -2.91 16.79 27.08
N GLY A 248 -2.35 16.42 25.91
CA GLY A 248 -2.03 17.36 24.83
C GLY A 248 -3.22 18.19 24.35
N VAL A 249 -4.35 17.53 24.03
CA VAL A 249 -5.57 18.20 23.56
C VAL A 249 -6.17 19.12 24.62
N MET A 250 -6.29 18.65 25.87
CA MET A 250 -6.88 19.46 26.94
C MET A 250 -6.01 20.67 27.30
N ASN A 251 -4.68 20.50 27.27
CA ASN A 251 -3.73 21.59 27.46
C ASN A 251 -3.83 22.62 26.34
N ALA A 252 -3.98 22.18 25.08
CA ALA A 252 -4.22 23.05 23.94
C ALA A 252 -5.53 23.86 24.07
N LEU A 253 -6.62 23.23 24.51
CA LEU A 253 -7.89 23.93 24.79
C LEU A 253 -7.74 24.95 25.92
N ALA A 254 -7.02 24.59 26.99
CA ALA A 254 -6.72 25.50 28.10
C ALA A 254 -5.90 26.71 27.62
N ALA A 255 -4.88 26.50 26.79
CA ALA A 255 -4.08 27.58 26.23
C ALA A 255 -4.93 28.54 25.39
N ALA A 256 -5.75 28.01 24.48
CA ALA A 256 -6.64 28.79 23.63
C ALA A 256 -7.64 29.62 24.46
N SER A 257 -8.26 28.99 25.46
CA SER A 257 -9.20 29.63 26.38
C SER A 257 -8.58 30.79 27.18
N THR A 258 -7.31 30.67 27.56
CA THR A 258 -6.59 31.70 28.34
C THR A 258 -6.08 32.87 27.47
N GLY A 259 -5.81 32.62 26.19
CA GLY A 259 -5.42 33.67 25.25
C GLY A 259 -4.32 33.32 24.25
N ALA A 260 -3.95 32.04 24.12
CA ALA A 260 -3.14 31.61 22.98
C ALA A 260 -3.93 31.81 21.68
N THR A 261 -3.27 32.42 20.70
CA THR A 261 -3.86 32.84 19.43
C THR A 261 -3.59 31.87 18.28
N ARG A 262 -2.62 30.97 18.43
CA ARG A 262 -2.38 29.83 17.51
C ARG A 262 -2.04 28.58 18.30
N ILE A 263 -2.62 27.45 17.92
CA ILE A 263 -2.39 26.17 18.58
C ILE A 263 -1.76 25.21 17.59
N HIS A 264 -0.68 24.55 18.01
CA HIS A 264 0.03 23.60 17.19
C HIS A 264 -0.48 22.18 17.43
N GLY A 265 -0.40 21.34 16.40
CA GLY A 265 -0.74 19.93 16.51
C GLY A 265 -0.31 19.15 15.28
N THR A 266 -0.52 17.84 15.34
CA THR A 266 -0.16 16.91 14.26
C THR A 266 -1.31 15.96 13.98
N ALA A 267 -1.41 15.46 12.75
CA ALA A 267 -2.34 14.40 12.38
C ALA A 267 -2.17 13.21 13.31
N LEU A 268 -3.26 12.70 13.89
CA LEU A 268 -3.27 11.57 14.81
C LEU A 268 -2.47 11.76 16.10
N GLY A 269 -1.87 12.93 16.34
CA GLY A 269 -0.93 13.17 17.42
C GLY A 269 0.46 12.55 17.17
N ILE A 270 0.85 12.27 15.92
CA ILE A 270 2.19 11.74 15.63
C ILE A 270 3.28 12.71 16.07
N GLY A 271 4.40 12.19 16.55
CA GLY A 271 5.52 13.02 16.99
C GLY A 271 6.52 12.23 17.80
N GLU A 272 7.55 12.92 18.28
CA GLU A 272 8.58 12.33 19.13
C GLU A 272 8.00 11.75 20.44
N ARG A 273 8.68 10.77 21.04
CA ARG A 273 8.25 10.06 22.27
C ARG A 273 6.84 9.47 22.14
N CYS A 274 5.87 10.02 22.87
CA CYS A 274 4.46 9.60 22.88
C CYS A 274 3.58 10.46 21.96
N GLY A 275 4.20 11.34 21.16
CA GLY A 275 3.52 12.16 20.18
C GLY A 275 3.13 13.55 20.66
N ASN A 276 2.47 14.28 19.76
CA ASN A 276 2.07 15.66 19.93
C ASN A 276 0.57 15.79 20.22
N CYS A 277 0.09 17.00 20.47
CA CYS A 277 -1.32 17.32 20.44
C CYS A 277 -1.93 16.83 19.10
N SER A 278 -2.97 16.01 19.19
CA SER A 278 -3.69 15.52 18.00
C SER A 278 -4.50 16.66 17.39
N MET A 279 -4.10 17.12 16.21
CA MET A 279 -4.76 18.18 15.45
C MET A 279 -6.21 17.81 15.15
N ASP A 280 -6.43 16.56 14.76
CA ASP A 280 -7.75 16.06 14.42
C ASP A 280 -8.70 15.99 15.63
N GLN A 281 -8.24 15.54 16.79
CA GLN A 281 -9.05 15.61 18.01
C GLN A 281 -9.25 17.05 18.51
N LEU A 282 -8.24 17.92 18.35
CA LEU A 282 -8.35 19.33 18.72
C LEU A 282 -9.44 20.03 17.91
N LEU A 283 -9.44 19.88 16.59
CA LEU A 283 -10.45 20.45 15.69
C LEU A 283 -11.86 19.96 16.04
N VAL A 284 -12.02 18.66 16.32
CA VAL A 284 -13.29 18.09 16.78
C VAL A 284 -13.77 18.77 18.06
N ASN A 285 -12.93 18.82 19.10
CA ASN A 285 -13.32 19.37 20.39
C ASN A 285 -13.67 20.86 20.29
N MET A 286 -12.89 21.65 19.53
CA MET A 286 -13.19 23.07 19.32
C MET A 286 -14.48 23.28 18.53
N LYS A 287 -14.81 22.43 17.55
CA LYS A 287 -16.09 22.48 16.82
C LYS A 287 -17.26 22.16 17.75
N LEU A 288 -17.12 21.15 18.61
CA LEU A 288 -18.17 20.77 19.57
C LEU A 288 -18.39 21.81 20.67
N LEU A 289 -17.33 22.51 21.09
CA LEU A 289 -17.41 23.65 22.02
C LEU A 289 -17.96 24.93 21.35
N GLY A 290 -18.19 24.92 20.02
CA GLY A 290 -18.64 26.09 19.27
C GLY A 290 -17.58 27.18 19.11
N TRP A 291 -16.29 26.84 19.27
CA TRP A 291 -15.19 27.80 19.20
C TRP A 291 -14.71 28.04 17.77
N ILE A 292 -14.99 27.11 16.86
CA ILE A 292 -14.65 27.21 15.44
C ILE A 292 -15.82 26.79 14.55
N GLU A 293 -15.83 27.33 13.34
CA GLU A 293 -16.82 26.99 12.32
C GLU A 293 -16.27 26.20 11.14
N ASN A 294 -15.00 25.79 11.19
CA ASN A 294 -14.33 25.01 10.13
C ASN A 294 -15.17 23.82 9.64
N ASP A 295 -15.11 23.55 8.33
CA ASP A 295 -15.65 22.34 7.73
C ASP A 295 -14.69 21.18 7.95
N LEU A 296 -15.14 20.20 8.73
CA LEU A 296 -14.34 19.03 9.12
C LEU A 296 -14.68 17.78 8.30
N GLY A 297 -15.42 17.91 7.19
CA GLY A 297 -15.79 16.79 6.32
C GLY A 297 -14.61 16.05 5.69
N LYS A 298 -13.43 16.69 5.63
CA LYS A 298 -12.18 16.10 5.11
C LYS A 298 -11.29 15.49 6.19
N LEU A 299 -11.68 15.58 7.46
CA LEU A 299 -10.81 15.28 8.59
C LEU A 299 -10.43 13.78 8.62
N LYS A 300 -11.37 12.89 8.27
CA LYS A 300 -11.09 11.46 8.10
C LYS A 300 -10.08 11.18 6.98
N ALA A 301 -10.16 11.90 5.86
CA ALA A 301 -9.23 11.71 4.75
C ALA A 301 -7.82 12.16 5.12
N TYR A 302 -7.71 13.28 5.84
CA TYR A 302 -6.47 13.80 6.42
C TYR A 302 -5.85 12.79 7.37
N SER A 303 -6.58 12.31 8.39
CA SER A 303 -6.09 11.33 9.35
C SER A 303 -5.72 9.99 8.68
N ALA A 304 -6.53 9.50 7.74
CA ALA A 304 -6.25 8.25 7.03
C ALA A 304 -5.04 8.35 6.08
N LEU A 305 -4.83 9.50 5.44
CA LEU A 305 -3.65 9.73 4.62
C LEU A 305 -2.40 9.82 5.50
N ALA A 306 -2.45 10.57 6.60
CA ALA A 306 -1.34 10.66 7.54
C ALA A 306 -0.95 9.27 8.05
N SER A 307 -1.93 8.48 8.52
CA SER A 307 -1.71 7.09 8.98
C SER A 307 -0.95 6.24 7.96
N ARG A 308 -1.37 6.26 6.69
CA ARG A 308 -0.72 5.47 5.63
C ARG A 308 0.64 6.02 5.22
N ALA A 309 0.76 7.34 5.12
CA ALA A 309 1.98 8.00 4.66
C ALA A 309 3.13 7.87 5.67
N THR A 310 2.80 7.85 6.97
CA THR A 310 3.77 7.73 8.06
C THR A 310 3.89 6.32 8.62
N ASP A 311 3.15 5.36 8.08
CA ASP A 311 3.06 3.97 8.56
C ASP A 311 2.69 3.89 10.05
N THR A 312 1.79 4.78 10.49
CA THR A 312 1.33 4.86 11.88
C THR A 312 -0.15 4.49 11.94
N PRO A 313 -0.50 3.22 12.22
CA PRO A 313 -1.88 2.78 12.18
C PRO A 313 -2.71 3.43 13.29
N ALA A 314 -3.85 4.03 12.92
CA ALA A 314 -4.83 4.48 13.90
C ALA A 314 -5.57 3.25 14.49
N PRO A 315 -5.74 3.16 15.83
CA PRO A 315 -6.54 2.12 16.47
C PRO A 315 -7.96 2.05 15.92
N VAL A 316 -8.57 0.86 15.89
CA VAL A 316 -9.96 0.69 15.43
C VAL A 316 -10.96 1.47 16.29
N ASN A 317 -10.61 1.74 17.54
CA ASN A 317 -11.38 2.54 18.49
C ASN A 317 -10.85 3.98 18.64
N TYR A 318 -10.06 4.47 17.68
CA TYR A 318 -9.56 5.85 17.69
C TYR A 318 -10.74 6.84 17.77
N PRO A 319 -10.67 7.90 18.60
CA PRO A 319 -11.77 8.85 18.74
C PRO A 319 -12.23 9.41 17.38
N VAL A 320 -13.54 9.45 17.17
CA VAL A 320 -14.22 9.97 15.97
C VAL A 320 -14.02 9.15 14.69
N PHE A 321 -12.79 8.79 14.33
CA PHE A 321 -12.45 8.23 13.02
C PHE A 321 -12.11 6.74 13.04
N GLY A 322 -11.94 6.14 14.21
CA GLY A 322 -11.83 4.70 14.37
C GLY A 322 -13.05 4.01 13.79
N ALA A 323 -12.86 2.81 13.23
CA ALA A 323 -13.96 2.00 12.71
C ALA A 323 -15.10 1.82 13.73
N ASP A 324 -14.78 1.73 15.02
CA ASP A 324 -15.76 1.51 16.10
C ASP A 324 -16.38 2.82 16.63
N ALA A 325 -15.82 3.99 16.33
CA ALA A 325 -16.24 5.26 16.93
C ALA A 325 -17.69 5.67 16.60
N SER A 326 -18.22 5.20 15.47
CA SER A 326 -19.60 5.49 15.03
C SER A 326 -20.46 4.22 14.93
N ARG A 327 -20.06 3.10 15.54
CA ARG A 327 -20.77 1.81 15.41
C ARG A 327 -21.28 1.31 16.75
N THR A 328 -22.49 0.74 16.78
CA THR A 328 -23.03 0.07 17.97
C THR A 328 -23.65 -1.27 17.63
N GLN A 329 -23.36 -2.30 18.43
CA GLN A 329 -23.97 -3.64 18.32
C GLN A 329 -24.91 -3.99 19.48
N ALA A 330 -24.80 -3.31 20.63
CA ALA A 330 -25.55 -3.65 21.82
C ALA A 330 -27.04 -3.36 21.62
N GLY A 331 -27.90 -4.36 21.83
CA GLY A 331 -29.33 -4.29 21.50
C GLY A 331 -30.07 -3.12 22.17
N VAL A 332 -29.70 -2.78 23.41
CA VAL A 332 -30.28 -1.65 24.14
C VAL A 332 -29.88 -0.29 23.54
N HIS A 333 -28.63 -0.15 23.09
CA HIS A 333 -28.15 1.09 22.47
C HIS A 333 -28.73 1.27 21.08
N ALA A 334 -28.67 0.21 20.26
CA ALA A 334 -29.23 0.19 18.93
C ALA A 334 -30.74 0.48 18.93
N ALA A 335 -31.51 -0.11 19.85
CA ALA A 335 -32.96 0.14 19.92
C ALA A 335 -33.31 1.63 20.14
N ALA A 336 -32.52 2.36 20.94
CA ALA A 336 -32.72 3.79 21.15
C ALA A 336 -32.40 4.61 19.89
N VAL A 337 -31.27 4.32 19.24
CA VAL A 337 -30.87 4.96 17.97
C VAL A 337 -31.91 4.71 16.86
N ILE A 338 -32.41 3.47 16.75
CA ILE A 338 -33.44 3.09 15.77
C ILE A 338 -34.74 3.84 15.99
N LYS A 339 -35.17 4.00 17.25
CA LYS A 339 -36.39 4.76 17.59
C LYS A 339 -36.27 6.22 17.17
N ALA A 340 -35.09 6.82 17.31
CA ALA A 340 -34.83 8.17 16.83
C ALA A 340 -34.88 8.25 15.29
N PHE A 341 -34.19 7.35 14.56
CA PHE A 341 -34.27 7.29 13.10
C PHE A 341 -35.70 7.08 12.58
N LYS A 342 -36.50 6.22 13.23
CA LYS A 342 -37.90 5.95 12.83
C LYS A 342 -38.84 7.15 13.03
N ARG A 343 -38.46 8.13 13.85
CA ARG A 343 -39.18 9.40 13.98
C ARG A 343 -38.84 10.39 12.87
N GLY A 344 -37.86 10.08 12.01
CA GLY A 344 -37.32 11.01 11.02
C GLY A 344 -36.44 12.11 11.64
N ASP A 345 -36.03 11.94 12.90
CA ASP A 345 -35.20 12.91 13.62
C ASP A 345 -33.73 12.47 13.56
N ASP A 346 -33.09 12.79 12.43
CA ASP A 346 -31.68 12.47 12.18
C ASP A 346 -30.75 13.18 13.18
N TRP A 347 -31.15 14.38 13.66
CA TRP A 347 -30.38 15.11 14.67
C TRP A 347 -30.32 14.34 15.98
N LEU A 348 -31.46 13.84 16.46
CA LEU A 348 -31.56 13.03 17.66
C LEU A 348 -30.84 11.71 17.48
N ALA A 349 -31.02 11.04 16.34
CA ALA A 349 -30.40 9.74 16.06
C ALA A 349 -28.88 9.80 16.27
N ASN A 350 -28.20 10.79 15.66
CA ASN A 350 -26.74 10.97 15.75
C ASN A 350 -26.21 11.34 17.15
N ARG A 351 -27.09 11.64 18.12
CA ARG A 351 -26.71 12.03 19.50
C ARG A 351 -27.05 10.96 20.53
N VAL A 352 -27.90 10.00 20.19
CA VAL A 352 -28.20 8.87 21.07
C VAL A 352 -26.99 7.95 21.18
N TYR A 353 -26.47 7.78 22.40
CA TYR A 353 -25.23 7.04 22.71
C TYR A 353 -23.99 7.53 21.93
N SER A 354 -23.96 8.81 21.56
CA SER A 354 -22.79 9.42 20.90
C SER A 354 -22.47 10.79 21.50
N GLY A 355 -21.27 10.94 22.05
CA GLY A 355 -20.75 12.25 22.48
C GLY A 355 -20.18 13.09 21.34
N VAL A 356 -19.95 12.47 20.17
CA VAL A 356 -19.44 13.13 18.96
C VAL A 356 -20.38 12.79 17.81
N PRO A 357 -21.33 13.67 17.46
CA PRO A 357 -22.31 13.38 16.42
C PRO A 357 -21.64 13.12 15.07
N ALA A 358 -21.89 11.95 14.48
CA ALA A 358 -21.17 11.49 13.29
C ALA A 358 -21.41 12.38 12.06
N ASP A 359 -22.62 12.93 11.94
CA ASP A 359 -23.07 13.83 10.89
C ASP A 359 -22.25 15.12 10.81
N LEU A 360 -21.80 15.66 11.95
CA LEU A 360 -20.98 16.88 12.00
C LEU A 360 -19.61 16.72 11.32
N PHE A 361 -19.17 15.48 11.07
CA PHE A 361 -17.86 15.17 10.49
C PHE A 361 -17.98 14.36 9.19
N GLY A 362 -19.15 14.38 8.55
CA GLY A 362 -19.41 13.66 7.29
C GLY A 362 -19.48 12.13 7.45
N LEU A 363 -19.72 11.65 8.67
CA LEU A 363 -19.88 10.24 9.01
C LEU A 363 -21.36 9.91 9.26
N LYS A 364 -21.66 8.63 9.43
CA LYS A 364 -23.00 8.13 9.77
C LYS A 364 -22.90 7.16 10.93
N GLN A 365 -23.87 7.23 11.84
CA GLN A 365 -23.98 6.24 12.89
C GLN A 365 -24.42 4.89 12.30
N GLY A 366 -23.64 3.85 12.57
CA GLY A 366 -23.86 2.48 12.13
C GLY A 366 -24.42 1.63 13.25
N ILE A 367 -25.41 0.81 12.91
CA ILE A 367 -25.86 -0.30 13.75
C ILE A 367 -25.30 -1.55 13.13
N GLU A 368 -24.64 -2.37 13.94
CA GLU A 368 -23.98 -3.60 13.51
C GLU A 368 -24.67 -4.83 14.13
N ILE A 369 -24.40 -5.99 13.53
CA ILE A 369 -24.96 -7.27 13.96
C ILE A 369 -23.86 -8.10 14.62
N GLY A 370 -24.08 -8.53 15.86
CA GLY A 370 -23.14 -9.32 16.62
C GLY A 370 -23.77 -9.97 17.86
N PRO A 371 -22.98 -10.53 18.78
CA PRO A 371 -23.47 -11.38 19.87
C PRO A 371 -24.46 -10.70 20.80
N MET A 372 -24.30 -9.38 20.96
CA MET A 372 -25.14 -8.55 21.81
C MET A 372 -26.32 -7.91 21.08
N SER A 373 -26.51 -8.20 19.80
CA SER A 373 -27.61 -7.64 19.01
C SER A 373 -28.97 -8.18 19.46
N GLY A 374 -29.98 -7.32 19.34
CA GLY A 374 -31.39 -7.67 19.46
C GLY A 374 -32.08 -7.68 18.10
N GLU A 375 -33.32 -8.12 18.07
CA GLU A 375 -34.12 -8.23 16.84
C GLU A 375 -34.22 -6.90 16.07
N HIS A 376 -34.33 -5.80 16.83
CA HIS A 376 -34.40 -4.45 16.27
C HIS A 376 -33.14 -4.09 15.48
N ASN A 377 -31.95 -4.49 15.94
CA ASN A 377 -30.69 -4.28 15.21
C ASN A 377 -30.77 -4.89 13.81
N VAL A 378 -31.18 -6.16 13.75
CA VAL A 378 -31.23 -6.93 12.52
C VAL A 378 -32.21 -6.29 11.55
N ARG A 379 -33.44 -6.00 11.99
CA ARG A 379 -34.44 -5.36 11.12
C ARG A 379 -33.97 -4.03 10.57
N PHE A 380 -33.41 -3.18 11.43
CA PHE A 380 -32.92 -1.87 10.98
C PHE A 380 -31.72 -1.98 10.05
N TRP A 381 -30.78 -2.89 10.34
CA TRP A 381 -29.62 -3.15 9.49
C TRP A 381 -30.02 -3.57 8.07
N LEU A 382 -31.07 -4.41 7.96
CA LEU A 382 -31.66 -4.84 6.69
C LEU A 382 -32.36 -3.69 5.96
N GLU A 383 -33.21 -2.94 6.68
CA GLU A 383 -33.94 -1.78 6.15
C GLU A 383 -32.99 -0.72 5.55
N GLN A 384 -31.91 -0.38 6.26
CA GLN A 384 -30.88 0.57 5.80
C GLN A 384 -30.22 0.15 4.48
N ARG A 385 -30.19 -1.16 4.20
CA ARG A 385 -29.63 -1.75 2.98
C ARG A 385 -30.68 -2.08 1.93
N ARG A 386 -31.91 -1.59 2.10
CA ARG A 386 -33.07 -1.81 1.22
C ARG A 386 -33.43 -3.30 1.09
N ILE A 387 -33.20 -4.06 2.15
CA ILE A 387 -33.58 -5.48 2.27
C ILE A 387 -34.84 -5.56 3.13
N LYS A 388 -35.89 -6.23 2.65
CA LYS A 388 -37.14 -6.39 3.41
C LYS A 388 -36.91 -7.38 4.56
N PRO A 389 -37.11 -6.97 5.84
CA PRO A 389 -36.94 -7.89 6.97
C PRO A 389 -38.15 -8.83 7.08
N THR A 390 -37.98 -10.11 6.72
CA THR A 390 -38.96 -11.17 7.02
C THR A 390 -38.70 -11.77 8.40
N GLU A 391 -39.71 -12.36 9.04
CA GLU A 391 -39.54 -13.03 10.34
C GLU A 391 -38.47 -14.15 10.28
N GLU A 392 -38.42 -14.85 9.16
CA GLU A 392 -37.47 -15.93 8.90
C GLU A 392 -36.04 -15.40 8.80
N THR A 393 -35.82 -14.34 7.99
CA THR A 393 -34.53 -13.67 7.86
C THR A 393 -34.04 -13.10 9.17
N VAL A 394 -34.94 -12.44 9.92
CA VAL A 394 -34.59 -11.81 11.19
C VAL A 394 -34.19 -12.86 12.23
N LYS A 395 -34.95 -13.96 12.34
CA LYS A 395 -34.64 -15.05 13.27
C LYS A 395 -33.32 -15.76 12.94
N ALA A 396 -33.05 -15.99 11.65
CA ALA A 396 -31.82 -16.64 11.21
C ALA A 396 -30.58 -15.79 11.52
N ILE A 397 -30.63 -14.49 11.20
CA ILE A 397 -29.53 -13.57 11.50
C ILE A 397 -29.35 -13.43 13.02
N MET A 398 -30.45 -13.37 13.78
CA MET A 398 -30.38 -13.36 15.25
C MET A 398 -29.71 -14.61 15.81
N GLY A 399 -30.03 -15.80 15.29
CA GLY A 399 -29.40 -17.06 15.70
C GLY A 399 -27.89 -17.04 15.47
N ALA A 400 -27.47 -16.74 14.24
CA ALA A 400 -26.06 -16.64 13.88
C ALA A 400 -25.33 -15.56 14.71
N ALA A 401 -25.97 -14.42 14.93
CA ALA A 401 -25.42 -13.35 15.75
C ALA A 401 -25.14 -13.82 17.18
N LYS A 402 -26.05 -14.58 17.80
CA LYS A 402 -25.87 -15.11 19.18
C LYS A 402 -24.74 -16.12 19.31
N GLU A 403 -24.43 -16.86 18.26
CA GLU A 403 -23.33 -17.84 18.25
C GLU A 403 -21.99 -17.20 17.84
N ALA A 404 -22.02 -16.04 17.19
CA ALA A 404 -20.82 -15.32 16.79
C ALA A 404 -19.95 -14.95 18.00
N ARG A 405 -18.63 -14.85 17.78
CA ARG A 405 -17.67 -14.37 18.80
C ARG A 405 -17.23 -12.92 18.59
N ARG A 406 -17.71 -12.29 17.51
CA ARG A 406 -17.44 -10.92 17.11
C ARG A 406 -18.63 -10.34 16.36
N VAL A 407 -18.60 -9.04 16.08
CA VAL A 407 -19.47 -8.42 15.09
C VAL A 407 -19.33 -9.17 13.77
N MET A 408 -20.47 -9.56 13.19
CA MET A 408 -20.57 -10.18 11.89
C MET A 408 -20.30 -9.12 10.81
N ASN A 409 -19.50 -9.47 9.83
CA ASN A 409 -19.27 -8.61 8.69
C ASN A 409 -20.48 -8.62 7.74
N GLU A 410 -20.57 -7.61 6.87
CA GLU A 410 -21.70 -7.47 5.96
C GLU A 410 -21.91 -8.68 5.03
N PRO A 411 -20.86 -9.31 4.46
CA PRO A 411 -21.00 -10.57 3.73
C PRO A 411 -21.69 -11.68 4.54
N GLU A 412 -21.26 -11.93 5.78
CA GLU A 412 -21.83 -12.97 6.67
C GLU A 412 -23.34 -12.74 6.91
N VAL A 413 -23.77 -11.48 7.07
CA VAL A 413 -25.19 -11.15 7.25
C VAL A 413 -25.97 -11.28 5.94
N ARG A 414 -25.41 -10.83 4.81
CA ARG A 414 -26.05 -10.90 3.48
C ARG A 414 -26.24 -12.34 3.00
N GLU A 415 -25.32 -13.22 3.35
CA GLU A 415 -25.46 -14.66 3.09
C GLU A 415 -26.74 -15.21 3.74
N ILE A 416 -26.95 -14.92 5.04
CA ILE A 416 -28.15 -15.35 5.77
C ILE A 416 -29.44 -14.75 5.20
N VAL A 417 -29.40 -13.48 4.77
CA VAL A 417 -30.53 -12.84 4.05
C VAL A 417 -30.88 -13.61 2.79
N THR A 418 -29.86 -13.97 2.00
CA THR A 418 -30.03 -14.68 0.74
C THR A 418 -30.64 -16.07 0.99
N MET A 419 -30.18 -16.76 2.03
CA MET A 419 -30.72 -18.06 2.44
C MET A 419 -32.19 -18.02 2.88
N THR A 420 -32.67 -16.88 3.38
CA THR A 420 -34.02 -16.74 3.97
C THR A 420 -35.03 -16.01 3.08
N SER A 421 -34.58 -15.38 1.98
CA SER A 421 -35.44 -14.66 1.03
C SER A 421 -35.92 -15.52 -0.15
N ALA A 422 -35.43 -16.77 -0.26
CA ALA A 422 -35.83 -17.72 -1.29
C ALA A 422 -37.01 -18.58 -0.81
N PRO A 423 -38.18 -18.58 -1.49
CA PRO A 423 -39.27 -19.48 -1.15
C PRO A 423 -38.83 -20.91 -1.45
N GLY A 424 -38.67 -21.73 -0.41
CA GLY A 424 -38.49 -23.18 -0.54
C GLY A 424 -37.13 -23.76 -0.16
N ILE A 425 -36.40 -23.18 0.80
CA ILE A 425 -35.25 -23.87 1.40
C ILE A 425 -35.34 -23.80 2.93
N LEU A 426 -36.22 -24.63 3.50
CA LEU A 426 -36.14 -25.05 4.89
C LEU A 426 -35.92 -26.57 4.92
N THR A 427 -34.69 -26.94 4.62
CA THR A 427 -33.92 -28.09 5.10
C THR A 427 -32.64 -28.07 4.26
N HIS A 428 -31.50 -27.76 4.88
CA HIS A 428 -30.15 -28.25 4.54
C HIS A 428 -29.09 -27.41 5.30
N ILE A 429 -28.97 -27.69 6.61
CA ILE A 429 -27.61 -27.84 7.16
C ILE A 429 -27.04 -29.02 6.38
N GLY A 430 -26.21 -28.72 5.37
CA GLY A 430 -25.71 -29.69 4.40
C GLY A 430 -26.50 -29.73 3.09
N GLN A 431 -26.21 -28.80 2.17
CA GLN A 431 -26.07 -29.03 0.71
C GLN A 431 -25.34 -27.84 0.05
N ASP A 432 -24.07 -28.09 -0.28
CA ASP A 432 -23.18 -27.62 -1.36
C ASP A 432 -23.26 -26.19 -1.93
N LEU A 433 -22.68 -25.22 -1.21
CA LEU A 433 -21.95 -24.13 -1.87
C LEU A 433 -20.83 -24.72 -2.73
N GLY A 434 -20.81 -24.34 -4.00
CA GLY A 434 -19.85 -24.83 -4.97
C GLY A 434 -18.44 -24.36 -4.63
N MET A 435 -17.44 -25.18 -4.93
CA MET A 435 -16.03 -24.86 -4.75
C MET A 435 -15.44 -24.24 -6.02
N THR A 436 -14.61 -23.22 -5.83
CA THR A 436 -13.72 -22.69 -6.88
C THR A 436 -12.71 -23.75 -7.31
N MET A 437 -12.00 -23.53 -8.42
CA MET A 437 -10.98 -24.47 -8.89
C MET A 437 -9.86 -24.62 -7.86
N ALA A 438 -9.46 -23.50 -7.23
CA ALA A 438 -8.47 -23.49 -6.15
C ALA A 438 -8.91 -24.34 -4.96
N GLU A 439 -10.17 -24.19 -4.52
CA GLU A 439 -10.72 -24.94 -3.38
C GLU A 439 -10.80 -26.44 -3.69
N LYS A 440 -11.25 -26.83 -4.90
CA LYS A 440 -11.30 -28.25 -5.30
C LYS A 440 -9.91 -28.90 -5.32
N LEU A 441 -8.94 -28.22 -5.94
CA LEU A 441 -7.55 -28.68 -5.95
C LEU A 441 -7.05 -28.85 -4.52
N LEU A 442 -7.21 -27.86 -3.66
CA LEU A 442 -6.71 -27.92 -2.28
C LEU A 442 -7.45 -28.95 -1.41
N ALA A 443 -8.77 -29.13 -1.60
CA ALA A 443 -9.55 -30.16 -0.93
C ALA A 443 -9.03 -31.57 -1.26
N ALA A 444 -8.80 -31.84 -2.55
CA ALA A 444 -8.26 -33.12 -3.01
C ALA A 444 -6.90 -33.45 -2.36
N HIS A 445 -5.99 -32.47 -2.27
CA HIS A 445 -4.67 -32.68 -1.69
C HIS A 445 -4.66 -32.71 -0.15
N ALA A 446 -5.71 -32.20 0.49
CA ALA A 446 -5.93 -32.33 1.92
C ALA A 446 -6.66 -33.64 2.29
N GLY A 447 -7.12 -34.42 1.30
CA GLY A 447 -7.97 -35.59 1.53
C GLY A 447 -9.35 -35.23 2.10
N LEU A 448 -9.86 -34.05 1.75
CA LEU A 448 -11.14 -33.52 2.23
C LEU A 448 -12.14 -33.48 1.06
N GLU A 449 -13.41 -33.76 1.34
CA GLU A 449 -14.48 -33.59 0.34
C GLU A 449 -14.70 -32.12 -0.03
N ARG A 450 -14.41 -31.22 0.92
CA ARG A 450 -14.55 -29.78 0.74
C ARG A 450 -13.62 -28.98 1.62
N VAL A 451 -13.31 -27.76 1.18
CA VAL A 451 -12.62 -26.75 1.97
C VAL A 451 -13.33 -25.41 1.86
N THR A 452 -13.04 -24.50 2.78
CA THR A 452 -13.53 -23.12 2.74
C THR A 452 -12.40 -22.12 2.78
N THR A 453 -12.55 -21.00 2.08
CA THR A 453 -11.63 -19.85 2.15
C THR A 453 -11.21 -19.53 3.60
N GLY A 454 -9.91 -19.37 3.81
CA GLY A 454 -9.32 -19.07 5.11
C GLY A 454 -9.03 -20.27 6.01
N GLN A 455 -9.55 -21.46 5.68
CA GLN A 455 -9.21 -22.72 6.36
C GLN A 455 -7.71 -23.01 6.20
N ILE A 456 -7.06 -23.46 7.27
CA ILE A 456 -5.69 -23.98 7.22
C ILE A 456 -5.78 -25.49 7.03
N ILE A 457 -5.12 -25.99 6.00
CA ILE A 457 -5.06 -27.40 5.62
C ILE A 457 -3.62 -27.89 5.63
N ASN A 458 -3.44 -29.20 5.79
CA ASN A 458 -2.19 -29.88 5.49
C ASN A 458 -2.38 -30.58 4.14
N ALA A 459 -1.60 -30.19 3.14
CA ALA A 459 -1.78 -30.62 1.76
C ALA A 459 -0.59 -31.44 1.29
N GLN A 460 -0.87 -32.63 0.76
CA GLN A 460 0.14 -33.51 0.15
C GLN A 460 0.61 -32.90 -1.17
N VAL A 461 1.91 -32.71 -1.34
CA VAL A 461 2.47 -32.12 -2.56
C VAL A 461 2.82 -33.20 -3.58
N ASP A 462 2.58 -32.88 -4.84
CA ASP A 462 2.90 -33.77 -5.94
C ASP A 462 4.29 -33.56 -6.51
N LEU A 463 4.77 -32.33 -6.41
CA LEU A 463 6.10 -31.95 -6.85
C LEU A 463 6.64 -30.83 -5.97
N VAL A 464 7.90 -30.97 -5.56
CA VAL A 464 8.66 -29.93 -4.86
C VAL A 464 9.83 -29.52 -5.74
N MET A 465 9.80 -28.29 -6.22
CA MET A 465 10.83 -27.74 -7.09
C MET A 465 11.76 -26.80 -6.32
N ALA A 466 13.06 -26.84 -6.59
CA ALA A 466 13.99 -25.81 -6.14
C ALA A 466 15.04 -25.49 -7.21
N ASN A 467 15.43 -24.21 -7.31
CA ASN A 467 16.62 -23.79 -8.06
C ASN A 467 17.88 -23.78 -7.20
N GLU A 468 19.04 -23.54 -7.80
CA GLU A 468 20.32 -23.59 -7.09
C GLU A 468 20.40 -22.62 -5.89
N LEU A 469 19.71 -21.47 -5.98
CA LEU A 469 19.70 -20.46 -4.91
C LEU A 469 18.85 -20.91 -3.72
N SER A 470 17.62 -21.36 -4.00
CA SER A 470 16.70 -21.84 -2.98
C SER A 470 17.12 -23.19 -2.41
N ALA A 471 17.66 -24.08 -3.25
CA ALA A 471 18.15 -25.41 -2.88
C ALA A 471 19.34 -25.32 -1.94
N GLN A 472 20.31 -24.42 -2.16
CA GLN A 472 21.46 -24.30 -1.26
C GLN A 472 21.05 -24.03 0.19
N VAL A 473 20.02 -23.21 0.39
CA VAL A 473 19.46 -22.92 1.72
C VAL A 473 18.62 -24.10 2.21
N ALA A 474 17.75 -24.65 1.37
CA ALA A 474 16.90 -25.79 1.72
C ALA A 474 17.70 -27.03 2.13
N ILE A 475 18.83 -27.31 1.48
CA ILE A 475 19.75 -28.42 1.83
C ILE A 475 20.29 -28.25 3.26
N LYS A 476 20.66 -27.02 3.64
CA LYS A 476 21.15 -26.74 5.00
C LYS A 476 20.07 -26.94 6.04
N GLU A 477 18.84 -26.50 5.77
CA GLU A 477 17.71 -26.68 6.69
C GLU A 477 17.27 -28.14 6.76
N PHE A 478 17.18 -28.83 5.63
CA PHE A 478 16.84 -30.26 5.55
C PHE A 478 17.78 -31.11 6.40
N ARG A 479 19.09 -30.86 6.31
CA ARG A 479 20.12 -31.57 7.10
C ARG A 479 20.00 -31.34 8.62
N LYS A 480 19.27 -30.31 9.08
CA LYS A 480 19.02 -30.06 10.52
C LYS A 480 17.79 -30.82 11.03
N ILE A 481 16.91 -31.30 10.16
CA ILE A 481 15.68 -32.00 10.54
C ILE A 481 16.04 -33.38 11.10
N LYS A 482 15.85 -33.56 12.40
CA LYS A 482 16.12 -34.85 13.06
C LYS A 482 15.24 -35.94 12.47
N GLY A 483 15.86 -37.02 11.99
CA GLY A 483 15.17 -38.17 11.40
C GLY A 483 15.02 -38.09 9.87
N ALA A 484 15.23 -36.93 9.24
CA ALA A 484 15.21 -36.81 7.78
C ALA A 484 16.60 -37.13 7.20
N THR A 485 16.75 -38.34 6.66
CA THR A 485 17.99 -38.78 5.98
C THR A 485 17.85 -38.86 4.46
N ARG A 486 16.61 -39.02 3.98
CA ARG A 486 16.23 -39.08 2.59
C ARG A 486 15.07 -38.13 2.31
N VAL A 487 15.01 -37.58 1.09
CA VAL A 487 13.81 -36.88 0.63
C VAL A 487 12.60 -37.83 0.60
N PHE A 488 11.39 -37.30 0.79
CA PHE A 488 10.15 -38.07 0.93
C PHE A 488 9.87 -38.95 -0.30
N ASP A 489 10.11 -38.42 -1.50
CA ASP A 489 10.04 -39.15 -2.76
C ASP A 489 10.98 -38.51 -3.79
N LYS A 490 12.01 -39.26 -4.19
CA LYS A 490 13.03 -38.81 -5.15
C LYS A 490 12.47 -38.48 -6.55
N ASN A 491 11.32 -39.05 -6.90
CA ASN A 491 10.65 -38.78 -8.19
C ASN A 491 9.74 -37.55 -8.13
N LYS A 492 9.51 -36.99 -6.94
CA LYS A 492 8.72 -35.78 -6.72
C LYS A 492 9.55 -34.57 -6.33
N VAL A 493 10.86 -34.75 -6.12
CA VAL A 493 11.80 -33.66 -5.88
C VAL A 493 12.56 -33.35 -7.16
N VAL A 494 12.38 -32.12 -7.66
CA VAL A 494 13.02 -31.62 -8.87
C VAL A 494 13.92 -30.45 -8.53
N ILE A 495 15.16 -30.51 -8.98
CA ILE A 495 16.13 -29.43 -8.83
C ILE A 495 16.59 -28.97 -10.21
N VAL A 496 16.48 -27.67 -10.49
CA VAL A 496 16.85 -27.07 -11.78
C VAL A 496 17.84 -25.94 -11.54
N GLU A 497 19.02 -25.99 -12.14
CA GLU A 497 19.95 -24.86 -12.04
C GLU A 497 19.90 -23.98 -13.29
N ASP A 498 19.44 -22.73 -13.13
CA ASP A 498 19.13 -21.85 -14.25
C ASP A 498 19.38 -20.34 -14.02
N HIS A 499 19.68 -19.87 -12.80
CA HIS A 499 19.87 -18.45 -12.52
C HIS A 499 21.32 -17.97 -12.71
N PHE A 500 22.29 -18.71 -12.16
CA PHE A 500 23.73 -18.46 -12.29
C PHE A 500 24.45 -19.61 -12.98
N VAL A 501 23.80 -20.20 -14.00
CA VAL A 501 24.29 -21.36 -14.74
C VAL A 501 24.15 -21.12 -16.26
N PRO A 502 25.23 -21.20 -17.08
CA PRO A 502 26.63 -21.50 -16.71
C PRO A 502 27.20 -20.54 -15.66
N ASN A 503 28.16 -20.99 -14.86
CA ASN A 503 28.61 -20.27 -13.67
C ASN A 503 29.36 -18.98 -14.01
N LYS A 504 28.90 -17.85 -13.46
CA LYS A 504 29.50 -16.53 -13.67
C LYS A 504 30.78 -16.29 -12.86
N ASP A 505 30.94 -17.01 -11.75
CA ASP A 505 32.04 -16.83 -10.79
C ASP A 505 32.27 -18.08 -9.92
N VAL A 506 33.34 -18.07 -9.12
CA VAL A 506 33.66 -19.19 -8.21
C VAL A 506 32.56 -19.46 -7.18
N PRO A 507 31.92 -18.46 -6.54
CA PRO A 507 30.78 -18.70 -5.66
C PRO A 507 29.63 -19.47 -6.34
N SER A 508 29.15 -19.03 -7.51
CA SER A 508 28.09 -19.73 -8.25
C SER A 508 28.49 -21.15 -8.64
N ALA A 509 29.75 -21.37 -9.03
CA ALA A 509 30.27 -22.72 -9.31
C ALA A 509 30.25 -23.64 -8.07
N ARG A 510 30.51 -23.11 -6.86
CA ARG A 510 30.42 -23.90 -5.62
C ARG A 510 28.98 -24.27 -5.30
N ILE A 511 28.04 -23.34 -5.49
CA ILE A 511 26.61 -23.56 -5.26
C ILE A 511 26.12 -24.70 -6.17
N ALA A 512 26.36 -24.58 -7.48
CA ALA A 512 25.99 -25.58 -8.48
C ALA A 512 26.56 -26.97 -8.14
N ARG A 513 27.85 -27.05 -7.81
CA ARG A 513 28.49 -28.31 -7.39
C ARG A 513 27.83 -28.92 -6.16
N ASP A 514 27.54 -28.12 -5.14
CA ASP A 514 27.02 -28.62 -3.86
C ASP A 514 25.55 -29.07 -3.99
N VAL A 515 24.76 -28.37 -4.80
CA VAL A 515 23.39 -28.74 -5.14
C VAL A 515 23.36 -30.02 -5.98
N ARG A 516 24.22 -30.15 -6.99
CA ARG A 516 24.40 -31.40 -7.76
C ARG A 516 24.72 -32.59 -6.87
N LYS A 517 25.70 -32.44 -5.98
CA LYS A 517 26.08 -33.51 -5.04
C LYS A 517 24.89 -33.94 -4.18
N PHE A 518 24.12 -33.00 -3.67
CA PHE A 518 22.91 -33.33 -2.92
C PHE A 518 21.88 -34.07 -3.78
N ALA A 519 21.64 -33.61 -5.00
CA ALA A 519 20.71 -34.27 -5.92
C ALA A 519 21.15 -35.71 -6.24
N GLU A 520 22.44 -35.94 -6.49
CA GLU A 520 23.04 -37.26 -6.68
C GLU A 520 22.93 -38.13 -5.41
N GLU A 521 23.28 -37.56 -4.25
CA GLU A 521 23.19 -38.22 -2.94
C GLU A 521 21.77 -38.73 -2.68
N GLN A 522 20.75 -37.90 -2.97
CA GLN A 522 19.34 -38.18 -2.72
C GLN A 522 18.65 -38.96 -3.86
N GLY A 523 19.24 -38.95 -5.06
CA GLY A 523 18.67 -39.57 -6.27
C GLY A 523 17.51 -38.79 -6.87
N CYS A 524 17.46 -37.46 -6.65
CA CYS A 524 16.39 -36.58 -7.12
C CYS A 524 16.42 -36.37 -8.65
N ILE A 525 15.33 -35.85 -9.20
CA ILE A 525 15.31 -35.36 -10.58
C ILE A 525 16.14 -34.06 -10.64
N TYR A 526 17.14 -34.01 -11.51
CA TYR A 526 18.10 -32.90 -11.57
C TYR A 526 18.37 -32.45 -13.01
N PHE A 527 18.43 -31.13 -13.23
CA PHE A 527 18.74 -30.52 -14.52
C PHE A 527 19.78 -29.40 -14.37
N GLU A 528 20.76 -29.36 -15.29
CA GLU A 528 21.86 -28.39 -15.32
C GLU A 528 22.25 -28.02 -16.78
N VAL A 529 23.39 -27.36 -17.01
CA VAL A 529 23.91 -26.98 -18.33
C VAL A 529 23.83 -28.13 -19.33
N GLY A 530 23.33 -27.84 -20.53
CA GLY A 530 23.24 -28.78 -21.64
C GLY A 530 22.03 -29.73 -21.59
N GLN A 531 21.33 -29.84 -20.46
CA GLN A 531 20.10 -30.64 -20.34
C GLN A 531 18.93 -29.89 -19.68
N GLY A 532 19.18 -28.71 -19.13
CA GLY A 532 18.23 -27.86 -18.42
C GLY A 532 17.66 -26.71 -19.26
N GLY A 533 17.29 -25.64 -18.55
CA GLY A 533 16.56 -24.49 -19.06
C GLY A 533 15.91 -23.76 -17.89
N ILE A 534 15.20 -22.68 -18.19
CA ILE A 534 14.47 -21.92 -17.18
C ILE A 534 13.42 -22.82 -16.54
N GLU A 535 13.43 -22.95 -15.22
CA GLU A 535 12.65 -23.96 -14.48
C GLU A 535 11.16 -23.97 -14.86
N HIS A 536 10.54 -22.80 -14.99
CA HIS A 536 9.13 -22.66 -15.32
C HIS A 536 8.78 -22.86 -16.80
N VAL A 537 9.78 -22.95 -17.68
CA VAL A 537 9.61 -23.41 -19.07
C VAL A 537 9.87 -24.91 -19.14
N LEU A 538 10.92 -25.37 -18.45
CA LEU A 538 11.41 -26.74 -18.49
C LEU A 538 10.43 -27.75 -17.88
N LEU A 539 9.85 -27.47 -16.71
CA LEU A 539 8.97 -28.43 -16.01
C LEU A 539 7.70 -28.77 -16.82
N PRO A 540 6.93 -27.78 -17.34
CA PRO A 540 5.80 -28.03 -18.24
C PRO A 540 6.19 -28.79 -19.51
N GLU A 541 7.35 -28.43 -20.09
CA GLU A 541 7.87 -29.03 -21.31
C GLU A 541 8.27 -30.50 -21.12
N LYS A 542 8.84 -30.85 -19.97
CA LYS A 542 9.27 -32.21 -19.62
C LYS A 542 8.11 -33.09 -19.13
N GLY A 543 6.90 -32.54 -19.07
CA GLY A 543 5.72 -33.25 -18.58
C GLY A 543 5.78 -33.56 -17.09
N LEU A 544 6.56 -32.80 -16.32
CA LEU A 544 6.71 -33.01 -14.87
C LEU A 544 5.56 -32.42 -14.05
N VAL A 545 4.78 -31.52 -14.66
CA VAL A 545 3.59 -30.93 -14.07
C VAL A 545 2.43 -31.11 -15.05
N GLY A 546 1.27 -31.52 -14.54
CA GLY A 546 0.05 -31.73 -15.30
C GLY A 546 -1.22 -31.30 -14.54
N PRO A 547 -2.38 -31.46 -15.18
CA PRO A 547 -3.66 -31.12 -14.57
C PRO A 547 -3.92 -31.89 -13.28
N GLY A 548 -4.39 -31.15 -12.27
CA GLY A 548 -4.72 -31.70 -10.96
C GLY A 548 -3.55 -31.78 -9.99
N ASP A 549 -2.33 -31.39 -10.38
CA ASP A 549 -1.19 -31.42 -9.46
C ASP A 549 -1.23 -30.26 -8.43
N LEU A 550 -0.71 -30.52 -7.23
CA LEU A 550 -0.28 -29.48 -6.28
C LEU A 550 1.25 -29.36 -6.26
N VAL A 551 1.76 -28.22 -6.73
CA VAL A 551 3.20 -27.96 -6.86
C VAL A 551 3.64 -26.81 -5.97
N ILE A 552 4.69 -27.02 -5.19
CA ILE A 552 5.39 -25.95 -4.49
C ILE A 552 6.79 -25.77 -5.05
N GLY A 553 7.30 -24.55 -5.02
CA GLY A 553 8.63 -24.25 -5.54
C GLY A 553 9.37 -23.20 -4.73
N GLY A 554 10.69 -23.32 -4.68
CA GLY A 554 11.60 -22.34 -4.08
C GLY A 554 11.72 -21.03 -4.88
N ASP A 555 10.82 -20.80 -5.84
CA ASP A 555 10.73 -19.60 -6.65
C ASP A 555 9.31 -19.02 -6.64
N SER A 556 9.22 -17.69 -6.61
CA SER A 556 7.94 -16.95 -6.53
C SER A 556 7.02 -17.18 -7.73
N HIS A 557 7.56 -17.46 -8.91
CA HIS A 557 6.83 -17.63 -10.16
C HIS A 557 6.41 -19.08 -10.43
N THR A 558 6.51 -19.97 -9.44
CA THR A 558 5.94 -21.33 -9.47
C THR A 558 4.45 -21.33 -9.83
N CYS A 559 3.74 -20.23 -9.55
CA CYS A 559 2.35 -20.01 -10.00
C CYS A 559 2.13 -20.15 -11.52
N THR A 560 3.19 -20.13 -12.34
CA THR A 560 3.16 -20.43 -13.78
C THR A 560 2.37 -21.70 -14.11
N TYR A 561 2.48 -22.75 -13.29
CA TYR A 561 1.91 -24.05 -13.62
C TYR A 561 0.39 -24.10 -13.51
N GLY A 562 -0.25 -23.09 -12.92
CA GLY A 562 -1.70 -23.01 -12.90
C GLY A 562 -2.35 -22.83 -14.28
N ALA A 563 -1.58 -22.46 -15.31
CA ALA A 563 -2.01 -22.53 -16.70
C ALA A 563 -2.34 -23.96 -17.17
N LEU A 564 -1.76 -24.99 -16.52
CA LEU A 564 -2.01 -26.40 -16.81
C LEU A 564 -3.18 -26.98 -15.99
N GLY A 565 -3.84 -26.17 -15.16
CA GLY A 565 -4.86 -26.63 -14.22
C GLY A 565 -4.31 -27.29 -12.96
N ALA A 566 -3.07 -26.96 -12.57
CA ALA A 566 -2.46 -27.32 -11.30
C ALA A 566 -2.62 -26.18 -10.27
N PHE A 567 -2.65 -26.48 -8.98
CA PHE A 567 -2.43 -25.44 -7.96
C PHE A 567 -0.94 -25.32 -7.71
N ALA A 568 -0.36 -24.14 -7.98
CA ALA A 568 1.08 -23.96 -7.87
C ALA A 568 1.45 -22.64 -7.19
N THR A 569 2.39 -22.68 -6.25
CA THR A 569 2.81 -21.50 -5.47
C THR A 569 4.29 -21.55 -5.10
N GLY A 570 4.91 -20.37 -5.06
CA GLY A 570 6.22 -20.20 -4.44
C GLY A 570 6.13 -20.30 -2.91
N VAL A 571 7.18 -20.84 -2.29
CA VAL A 571 7.36 -20.94 -0.82
C VAL A 571 8.83 -20.68 -0.45
N GLY A 572 9.11 -20.45 0.83
CA GLY A 572 10.48 -20.22 1.30
C GLY A 572 11.30 -21.51 1.37
N SER A 573 12.64 -21.39 1.40
CA SER A 573 13.54 -22.56 1.50
C SER A 573 13.32 -23.43 2.75
N THR A 574 12.78 -22.87 3.83
CA THR A 574 12.39 -23.64 5.02
C THR A 574 11.21 -24.56 4.74
N ASP A 575 10.20 -24.07 4.01
CA ASP A 575 9.04 -24.87 3.59
C ASP A 575 9.46 -25.94 2.57
N ILE A 576 10.39 -25.61 1.67
CA ILE A 576 11.00 -26.61 0.76
C ILE A 576 11.70 -27.72 1.55
N ALA A 577 12.50 -27.38 2.55
CA ALA A 577 13.17 -28.37 3.40
C ALA A 577 12.18 -29.25 4.16
N ALA A 578 11.11 -28.66 4.70
CA ALA A 578 10.04 -29.39 5.37
C ALA A 578 9.29 -30.32 4.40
N ALA A 579 8.94 -29.84 3.20
CA ALA A 579 8.27 -30.64 2.19
C ALA A 579 9.17 -31.75 1.63
N TRP A 580 10.48 -31.51 1.49
CA TRP A 580 11.43 -32.57 1.17
C TRP A 580 11.47 -33.66 2.24
N ALA A 581 11.27 -33.32 3.51
CA ALA A 581 11.24 -34.31 4.59
C ALA A 581 9.90 -35.04 4.71
N LEU A 582 8.78 -34.34 4.52
CA LEU A 582 7.44 -34.81 4.89
C LEU A 582 6.53 -35.13 3.69
N GLY A 583 6.75 -34.53 2.52
CA GLY A 583 5.86 -34.67 1.37
C GLY A 583 4.57 -33.85 1.44
N GLU A 584 4.46 -32.95 2.41
CA GLU A 584 3.27 -32.12 2.64
C GLU A 584 3.64 -30.71 3.12
N VAL A 585 2.70 -29.77 2.98
CA VAL A 585 2.83 -28.39 3.48
C VAL A 585 1.53 -27.87 4.08
N TRP A 586 1.66 -26.92 5.00
CA TRP A 586 0.52 -26.18 5.52
C TRP A 586 0.16 -25.05 4.57
N MET A 587 -1.12 -24.96 4.22
CA MET A 587 -1.64 -23.88 3.39
C MET A 587 -2.93 -23.33 3.97
N LYS A 588 -3.04 -22.00 3.92
CA LYS A 588 -4.32 -21.32 4.09
C LYS A 588 -5.01 -21.27 2.73
N VAL A 589 -6.23 -21.81 2.65
CA VAL A 589 -7.06 -21.80 1.45
C VAL A 589 -7.32 -20.33 1.05
N PRO A 590 -6.88 -19.89 -0.15
CA PRO A 590 -7.02 -18.50 -0.57
C PRO A 590 -8.45 -18.22 -1.05
N PRO A 591 -8.97 -16.98 -0.88
CA PRO A 591 -10.12 -16.54 -1.67
C PRO A 591 -9.75 -16.48 -3.16
N THR A 592 -10.73 -16.54 -4.04
CA THR A 592 -10.50 -16.51 -5.50
C THR A 592 -11.08 -15.25 -6.14
N ILE A 593 -10.31 -14.58 -6.99
CA ILE A 593 -10.74 -13.47 -7.85
C ILE A 593 -10.87 -14.00 -9.28
N LYS A 594 -12.02 -13.75 -9.91
CA LYS A 594 -12.30 -14.14 -11.30
C LYS A 594 -11.94 -13.02 -12.27
N LEU A 595 -11.21 -13.35 -13.33
CA LEU A 595 -10.83 -12.42 -14.39
C LEU A 595 -11.39 -12.94 -15.72
N VAL A 596 -12.42 -12.27 -16.24
CA VAL A 596 -13.13 -12.63 -17.46
C VAL A 596 -12.64 -11.77 -18.62
N TYR A 597 -12.07 -12.39 -19.67
CA TYR A 597 -11.56 -11.71 -20.87
C TYR A 597 -12.44 -12.05 -22.06
N ASN A 598 -13.10 -11.03 -22.60
CA ASN A 598 -14.03 -11.20 -23.71
C ASN A 598 -13.58 -10.42 -24.95
N GLY A 599 -13.99 -10.88 -26.13
CA GLY A 599 -13.74 -10.20 -27.41
C GLY A 599 -12.53 -10.72 -28.17
N LYS A 600 -12.18 -10.02 -29.27
CA LYS A 600 -11.08 -10.41 -30.16
C LYS A 600 -9.90 -9.46 -29.98
N PRO A 601 -8.68 -9.96 -29.68
CA PRO A 601 -7.53 -9.11 -29.42
C PRO A 601 -7.07 -8.37 -30.67
N LYS A 602 -6.52 -7.16 -30.48
CA LYS A 602 -5.83 -6.41 -31.54
C LYS A 602 -4.59 -7.19 -32.00
N LYS A 603 -4.11 -6.87 -33.21
CA LYS A 603 -2.87 -7.45 -33.73
C LYS A 603 -1.71 -7.13 -32.77
N TRP A 604 -0.86 -8.13 -32.54
CA TRP A 604 0.32 -8.07 -31.66
C TRP A 604 0.05 -8.10 -30.15
N VAL A 605 -1.21 -8.09 -29.72
CA VAL A 605 -1.58 -8.30 -28.31
C VAL A 605 -1.41 -9.77 -27.96
N SER A 606 -0.62 -10.07 -26.91
CA SER A 606 -0.38 -11.40 -26.37
C SER A 606 -0.83 -11.53 -24.91
N GLY A 607 -0.66 -12.71 -24.32
CA GLY A 607 -0.92 -12.92 -22.88
C GLY A 607 -0.09 -11.99 -21.99
N LYS A 608 1.09 -11.56 -22.45
CA LYS A 608 1.93 -10.56 -21.75
C LYS A 608 1.22 -9.22 -21.64
N ASP A 609 0.57 -8.77 -22.71
CA ASP A 609 -0.15 -7.51 -22.73
C ASP A 609 -1.41 -7.57 -21.86
N LEU A 610 -2.14 -8.71 -21.89
CA LEU A 610 -3.30 -8.91 -21.03
C LEU A 610 -2.95 -8.84 -19.55
N ILE A 611 -1.91 -9.56 -19.10
CA ILE A 611 -1.57 -9.58 -17.67
C ILE A 611 -0.96 -8.26 -17.20
N LEU A 612 -0.17 -7.57 -18.04
CA LEU A 612 0.30 -6.21 -17.72
C LEU A 612 -0.87 -5.23 -17.60
N TYR A 613 -1.83 -5.28 -18.52
CA TYR A 613 -3.04 -4.46 -18.43
C TYR A 613 -3.79 -4.71 -17.12
N THR A 614 -3.98 -5.97 -16.75
CA THR A 614 -4.63 -6.35 -15.49
C THR A 614 -3.87 -5.85 -14.27
N ILE A 615 -2.55 -6.06 -14.18
CA ILE A 615 -1.74 -5.58 -13.06
C ILE A 615 -1.76 -4.04 -13.00
N GLY A 616 -1.80 -3.36 -14.15
CA GLY A 616 -1.99 -1.90 -14.22
C GLY A 616 -3.33 -1.43 -13.66
N LYS A 617 -4.39 -2.25 -13.74
CA LYS A 617 -5.71 -1.93 -13.19
C LYS A 617 -5.86 -2.25 -11.70
N ILE A 618 -5.32 -3.39 -11.26
CA ILE A 618 -5.54 -3.86 -9.88
C ILE A 618 -4.37 -3.53 -8.94
N GLY A 619 -3.20 -3.15 -9.49
CA GLY A 619 -2.00 -2.85 -8.71
C GLY A 619 -1.22 -4.09 -8.27
N VAL A 620 -0.03 -3.86 -7.69
CA VAL A 620 0.86 -4.94 -7.22
C VAL A 620 0.34 -5.70 -5.98
N ASP A 621 -0.65 -5.14 -5.28
CA ASP A 621 -1.32 -5.75 -4.12
C ASP A 621 -2.80 -6.10 -4.39
N GLY A 622 -3.28 -5.92 -5.63
CA GLY A 622 -4.70 -6.05 -5.98
C GLY A 622 -5.29 -7.44 -5.79
N ALA A 623 -4.44 -8.47 -5.74
CA ALA A 623 -4.80 -9.87 -5.52
C ALA A 623 -4.07 -10.48 -4.32
N ARG A 624 -3.63 -9.66 -3.35
CA ARG A 624 -2.83 -10.12 -2.20
C ARG A 624 -3.47 -11.34 -1.50
N TYR A 625 -2.73 -12.45 -1.48
CA TYR A 625 -3.14 -13.76 -0.95
C TYR A 625 -4.33 -14.45 -1.64
N ALA A 626 -4.94 -13.87 -2.67
CA ALA A 626 -5.99 -14.50 -3.44
C ALA A 626 -5.43 -15.42 -4.54
N ALA A 627 -6.20 -16.39 -5.00
CA ALA A 627 -5.99 -17.04 -6.29
C ALA A 627 -6.64 -16.20 -7.41
N LEU A 628 -6.01 -16.13 -8.58
CA LEU A 628 -6.61 -15.57 -9.79
C LEU A 628 -7.12 -16.70 -10.67
N GLU A 629 -8.40 -16.66 -11.06
CA GLU A 629 -8.96 -17.57 -12.07
C GLU A 629 -9.21 -16.82 -13.38
N PHE A 630 -8.47 -17.21 -14.42
CA PHE A 630 -8.57 -16.61 -15.75
C PHE A 630 -9.59 -17.36 -16.61
N THR A 631 -10.59 -16.66 -17.15
CA THR A 631 -11.63 -17.23 -18.00
C THR A 631 -12.14 -16.23 -19.06
N GLY A 632 -13.05 -16.65 -19.92
CA GLY A 632 -13.66 -15.81 -20.95
C GLY A 632 -13.36 -16.26 -22.38
N ASP A 633 -14.15 -15.75 -23.33
CA ASP A 633 -14.15 -16.25 -24.71
C ASP A 633 -12.91 -15.82 -25.52
N ALA A 634 -12.18 -14.81 -25.05
CA ALA A 634 -10.96 -14.34 -25.69
C ALA A 634 -9.87 -15.42 -25.76
N PHE A 635 -9.85 -16.37 -24.81
CA PHE A 635 -8.83 -17.43 -24.73
C PHE A 635 -8.85 -18.44 -25.89
N LYS A 636 -9.85 -18.39 -26.79
CA LYS A 636 -9.78 -19.09 -28.09
C LYS A 636 -8.72 -18.51 -29.04
N TYR A 637 -8.26 -17.28 -28.81
CA TYR A 637 -7.23 -16.62 -29.60
C TYR A 637 -5.81 -16.80 -29.03
N PHE A 638 -5.68 -17.24 -27.78
CA PHE A 638 -4.41 -17.32 -27.06
C PHE A 638 -3.94 -18.77 -26.87
N GLY A 639 -2.63 -19.00 -27.05
CA GLY A 639 -2.01 -20.31 -26.91
C GLY A 639 -1.66 -20.67 -25.46
N MET A 640 -1.06 -21.85 -25.25
CA MET A 640 -0.56 -22.23 -23.93
C MET A 640 0.59 -21.34 -23.45
N GLY A 641 1.44 -20.85 -24.36
CA GLY A 641 2.48 -19.89 -24.01
C GLY A 641 1.93 -18.63 -23.37
N ASP A 642 0.87 -18.06 -23.93
CA ASP A 642 0.17 -16.89 -23.38
C ASP A 642 -0.40 -17.17 -21.99
N ARG A 643 -1.07 -18.31 -21.80
CA ARG A 643 -1.66 -18.70 -20.50
C ARG A 643 -0.59 -18.88 -19.44
N LEU A 644 0.53 -19.52 -19.79
CA LEU A 644 1.67 -19.67 -18.90
C LEU A 644 2.30 -18.30 -18.56
N THR A 645 2.38 -17.36 -19.50
CA THR A 645 2.80 -15.97 -19.21
C THR A 645 1.87 -15.29 -18.21
N MET A 646 0.55 -15.44 -18.37
CA MET A 646 -0.43 -14.82 -17.48
C MET A 646 -0.41 -15.44 -16.07
N ALA A 647 -0.36 -16.77 -15.98
CA ALA A 647 -0.25 -17.47 -14.71
C ALA A 647 1.08 -17.14 -13.98
N ASN A 648 2.19 -17.02 -14.73
CA ASN A 648 3.49 -16.61 -14.18
C ASN A 648 3.40 -15.26 -13.47
N MET A 649 2.79 -14.27 -14.12
CA MET A 649 2.74 -12.90 -13.59
C MET A 649 1.60 -12.67 -12.59
N ALA A 650 0.82 -13.69 -12.22
CA ALA A 650 -0.20 -13.56 -11.17
C ALA A 650 0.40 -13.06 -9.83
N ILE A 651 1.61 -13.52 -9.49
CA ILE A 651 2.32 -13.08 -8.28
C ILE A 651 2.70 -11.60 -8.30
N GLU A 652 2.82 -10.97 -9.49
CA GLU A 652 3.12 -9.53 -9.61
C GLU A 652 1.91 -8.64 -9.28
N ALA A 653 0.70 -9.23 -9.12
CA ALA A 653 -0.47 -8.61 -8.51
C ALA A 653 -0.65 -9.01 -7.02
N GLY A 654 0.31 -9.75 -6.45
CA GLY A 654 0.26 -10.27 -5.08
C GLY A 654 -0.51 -11.60 -4.93
N ALA A 655 -0.93 -12.22 -6.05
CA ALA A 655 -1.71 -13.45 -6.01
C ALA A 655 -0.90 -14.65 -5.54
N LYS A 656 -1.56 -15.56 -4.83
CA LYS A 656 -1.00 -16.84 -4.38
C LYS A 656 -0.81 -17.83 -5.55
N ALA A 657 -1.74 -17.83 -6.49
CA ALA A 657 -1.73 -18.70 -7.68
C ALA A 657 -2.50 -18.03 -8.84
N GLY A 658 -2.19 -18.44 -10.08
CA GLY A 658 -2.90 -18.03 -11.28
C GLY A 658 -3.38 -19.26 -12.05
N LEU A 659 -4.69 -19.47 -12.14
CA LEU A 659 -5.33 -20.72 -12.56
C LEU A 659 -6.11 -20.55 -13.86
N PHE A 660 -5.97 -21.54 -14.74
CA PHE A 660 -6.79 -21.72 -15.92
C PHE A 660 -7.51 -23.06 -15.87
N ALA A 661 -8.78 -23.08 -16.25
CA ALA A 661 -9.49 -24.32 -16.48
C ALA A 661 -8.85 -25.11 -17.63
N VAL A 662 -8.85 -26.43 -17.53
CA VAL A 662 -8.32 -27.33 -18.55
C VAL A 662 -9.28 -27.39 -19.73
N ASP A 663 -8.80 -27.03 -20.92
CA ASP A 663 -9.56 -27.21 -22.16
C ASP A 663 -8.78 -28.07 -23.16
N GLN A 664 -9.30 -28.18 -24.39
CA GLN A 664 -8.67 -28.98 -25.44
C GLN A 664 -7.24 -28.50 -25.77
N ARG A 665 -6.92 -27.21 -25.60
CA ARG A 665 -5.56 -26.70 -25.84
C ARG A 665 -4.62 -27.13 -24.72
N THR A 666 -5.09 -27.06 -23.48
CA THR A 666 -4.34 -27.58 -22.33
C THR A 666 -4.08 -29.08 -22.51
N LEU A 667 -5.09 -29.87 -22.88
CA LEU A 667 -4.95 -31.31 -23.11
C LEU A 667 -3.98 -31.65 -24.25
N ALA A 668 -4.04 -30.91 -25.36
CA ALA A 668 -3.11 -31.09 -26.48
C ALA A 668 -1.66 -30.84 -26.05
N TYR A 669 -1.41 -29.77 -25.29
CA TYR A 669 -0.09 -29.45 -24.77
C TYR A 669 0.42 -30.50 -23.76
N VAL A 670 -0.45 -30.94 -22.84
CA VAL A 670 -0.14 -31.98 -21.85
C VAL A 670 0.18 -33.32 -22.52
N HIS A 671 -0.55 -33.68 -23.57
CA HIS A 671 -0.27 -34.88 -24.36
C HIS A 671 1.07 -34.78 -25.09
N GLU A 672 1.38 -33.62 -25.69
CA GLU A 672 2.67 -33.40 -26.37
C GLU A 672 3.87 -33.44 -25.41
N SER A 673 3.72 -32.91 -24.19
CA SER A 673 4.78 -32.95 -23.17
C SER A 673 4.92 -34.30 -22.47
N GLY A 674 3.94 -35.19 -22.61
CA GLY A 674 3.88 -36.48 -21.92
C GLY A 674 3.50 -36.36 -20.43
N ALA A 675 2.97 -35.21 -20.00
CA ALA A 675 2.47 -35.03 -18.64
C ALA A 675 1.27 -35.95 -18.37
N LYS A 676 1.17 -36.40 -17.12
CA LYS A 676 0.01 -37.17 -16.66
C LYS A 676 -1.14 -36.23 -16.34
N VAL A 677 -2.35 -36.64 -16.71
CA VAL A 677 -3.59 -36.04 -16.24
C VAL A 677 -4.04 -36.86 -15.04
N LYS A 678 -3.94 -36.30 -13.82
CA LYS A 678 -4.48 -36.98 -12.62
C LYS A 678 -5.98 -36.84 -12.56
N GLU A 679 -6.41 -35.58 -12.50
CA GLU A 679 -7.80 -35.21 -12.43
C GLU A 679 -7.97 -33.79 -12.99
N ILE A 680 -9.13 -33.51 -13.56
CA ILE A 680 -9.46 -32.20 -14.11
C ILE A 680 -10.49 -31.56 -13.20
N TYR A 681 -10.11 -30.47 -12.55
CA TYR A 681 -11.00 -29.69 -11.71
C TYR A 681 -11.53 -28.48 -12.46
N HIS A 682 -12.85 -28.33 -12.46
CA HIS A 682 -13.54 -27.12 -12.90
C HIS A 682 -14.23 -26.48 -11.70
N PRO A 683 -14.29 -25.14 -11.61
CA PRO A 683 -15.10 -24.50 -10.58
C PRO A 683 -16.55 -24.96 -10.70
N ASP A 684 -17.23 -25.13 -9.57
CA ASP A 684 -18.66 -25.41 -9.58
C ASP A 684 -19.44 -24.23 -10.19
N PRO A 685 -20.57 -24.46 -10.87
CA PRO A 685 -21.42 -23.38 -11.36
C PRO A 685 -21.89 -22.41 -10.26
N SER A 686 -22.01 -22.91 -9.04
CA SER A 686 -22.37 -22.17 -7.82
C SER A 686 -21.15 -21.67 -7.02
N ALA A 687 -19.93 -21.75 -7.57
CA ALA A 687 -18.73 -21.27 -6.89
C ALA A 687 -18.75 -19.75 -6.69
N GLU A 688 -18.43 -19.32 -5.47
CA GLU A 688 -18.36 -17.90 -5.12
C GLU A 688 -16.95 -17.34 -5.31
N TYR A 689 -16.89 -16.10 -5.78
CA TYR A 689 -15.64 -15.38 -6.04
C TYR A 689 -15.61 -14.12 -5.18
N LEU A 690 -14.46 -13.83 -4.59
CA LEU A 690 -14.22 -12.59 -3.82
C LEU A 690 -14.53 -11.35 -4.65
N MET A 691 -14.15 -11.38 -5.93
CA MET A 691 -14.37 -10.32 -6.89
C MET A 691 -14.35 -10.87 -8.30
N THR A 692 -15.09 -10.25 -9.21
CA THR A 692 -15.03 -10.54 -10.65
C THR A 692 -14.68 -9.27 -11.40
N TYR A 693 -13.66 -9.34 -12.26
CA TYR A 693 -13.33 -8.30 -13.23
C TYR A 693 -13.64 -8.79 -14.64
N GLU A 694 -14.20 -7.92 -15.46
CA GLU A 694 -14.46 -8.18 -16.86
C GLU A 694 -13.67 -7.22 -17.73
N PHE A 695 -12.97 -7.76 -18.73
CA PHE A 695 -12.13 -7.01 -19.66
C PHE A 695 -12.55 -7.29 -21.10
N ASP A 696 -12.75 -6.24 -21.88
CA ASP A 696 -12.84 -6.33 -23.33
C ASP A 696 -11.44 -6.24 -23.94
N VAL A 697 -10.96 -7.36 -24.50
CA VAL A 697 -9.62 -7.43 -25.09
C VAL A 697 -9.50 -6.69 -26.42
N SER A 698 -10.63 -6.32 -27.04
CA SER A 698 -10.61 -5.54 -28.28
C SER A 698 -10.20 -4.08 -28.07
N GLU A 699 -10.27 -3.60 -26.83
CA GLU A 699 -9.83 -2.25 -26.43
C GLU A 699 -8.35 -2.23 -26.00
N ILE A 700 -7.78 -3.39 -25.66
CA ILE A 700 -6.39 -3.51 -25.22
C ILE A 700 -5.45 -3.42 -26.43
N GLU A 701 -4.48 -2.51 -26.35
CA GLU A 701 -3.34 -2.44 -27.26
C GLU A 701 -2.07 -3.05 -26.61
N PRO A 702 -0.94 -3.22 -27.34
CA PRO A 702 0.29 -3.66 -26.69
C PRO A 702 0.63 -2.80 -25.47
N GLN A 703 1.10 -3.42 -24.39
CA GLN A 703 1.32 -2.76 -23.11
C GLN A 703 2.80 -2.69 -22.77
N VAL A 704 3.19 -1.63 -22.06
CA VAL A 704 4.54 -1.45 -21.51
C VAL A 704 4.43 -1.08 -20.03
N ALA A 705 5.04 -1.88 -19.16
CA ALA A 705 5.22 -1.49 -17.76
C ALA A 705 6.49 -0.66 -17.63
N ILE A 706 6.34 0.63 -17.34
CA ILE A 706 7.45 1.55 -17.12
C ILE A 706 7.99 1.38 -15.69
N PRO A 707 9.29 1.64 -15.45
CA PRO A 707 9.87 1.49 -14.12
C PRO A 707 9.24 2.45 -13.09
N TYR A 708 9.19 2.12 -11.80
CA TYR A 708 9.82 0.96 -11.13
C TYR A 708 8.81 -0.06 -10.58
N LEU A 709 7.69 -0.32 -11.27
CA LEU A 709 6.69 -1.30 -10.83
C LEU A 709 5.96 -1.96 -12.02
N PRO A 710 5.63 -3.26 -11.97
CA PRO A 710 4.81 -3.90 -12.99
C PRO A 710 3.42 -3.27 -13.16
N SER A 711 2.88 -2.66 -12.09
CA SER A 711 1.59 -1.95 -12.14
C SER A 711 1.65 -0.57 -12.79
N ASN A 712 2.84 -0.02 -13.04
CA ASN A 712 2.97 1.23 -13.79
C ASN A 712 2.89 0.93 -15.30
N THR A 713 1.74 0.42 -15.74
CA THR A 713 1.52 -0.05 -17.11
C THR A 713 0.74 0.99 -17.91
N LEU A 714 1.25 1.26 -19.11
CA LEU A 714 0.64 2.14 -20.10
C LEU A 714 0.45 1.39 -21.42
N GLY A 715 -0.55 1.82 -22.20
CA GLY A 715 -0.67 1.39 -23.58
C GLY A 715 0.49 1.94 -24.41
N ILE A 716 0.94 1.19 -25.41
CA ILE A 716 2.08 1.57 -26.25
C ILE A 716 1.89 2.94 -26.92
N SER A 717 0.65 3.36 -27.20
CA SER A 717 0.37 4.68 -27.79
C SER A 717 0.66 5.85 -26.84
N GLN A 718 0.75 5.57 -25.54
CA GLN A 718 1.00 6.56 -24.49
C GLN A 718 2.49 6.69 -24.14
N ILE A 719 3.34 5.82 -24.69
CA ILE A 719 4.78 5.83 -24.42
C ILE A 719 5.48 6.82 -25.35
N GLU A 720 6.16 7.80 -24.76
CA GLU A 720 7.01 8.71 -25.51
C GLU A 720 8.21 7.98 -26.14
N SER A 721 8.77 8.57 -27.20
CA SER A 721 9.95 8.06 -27.88
C SER A 721 11.18 8.09 -26.96
N LEU A 722 11.42 6.97 -26.27
CA LEU A 722 12.50 6.86 -25.30
C LEU A 722 13.63 5.94 -25.82
N PRO A 723 14.89 6.43 -25.92
CA PRO A 723 16.02 5.61 -26.33
C PRO A 723 16.27 4.43 -25.39
N ILE A 724 16.66 3.29 -25.95
CA ILE A 724 16.90 2.04 -25.23
C ILE A 724 18.31 1.51 -25.53
N ASP A 725 19.06 1.23 -24.47
CA ASP A 725 20.44 0.73 -24.55
C ASP A 725 20.47 -0.80 -24.72
N GLN A 726 19.53 -1.52 -24.09
CA GLN A 726 19.47 -2.97 -24.13
C GLN A 726 18.05 -3.50 -24.39
N VAL A 727 17.94 -4.59 -25.14
CA VAL A 727 16.71 -5.37 -25.26
C VAL A 727 16.97 -6.82 -24.89
N CYS A 728 16.15 -7.39 -24.00
CA CYS A 728 16.21 -8.80 -23.63
C CYS A 728 14.91 -9.51 -24.03
N ILE A 729 15.01 -10.52 -24.89
CA ILE A 729 13.87 -11.32 -25.36
C ILE A 729 14.07 -12.77 -24.94
N GLY A 730 13.12 -13.29 -24.17
CA GLY A 730 13.11 -14.66 -23.67
C GLY A 730 13.44 -14.77 -22.19
N PHE A 731 12.53 -15.36 -21.41
CA PHE A 731 12.60 -15.61 -19.96
C PHE A 731 11.49 -16.63 -19.58
N CYS A 732 11.21 -16.86 -18.30
CA CYS A 732 10.10 -17.74 -17.86
C CYS A 732 8.71 -17.30 -18.37
N THR A 733 8.53 -16.00 -18.58
CA THR A 733 7.31 -15.40 -19.16
C THR A 733 7.20 -15.64 -20.65
N ASN A 734 8.25 -15.38 -21.43
CA ASN A 734 8.20 -15.31 -22.91
C ASN A 734 9.42 -15.93 -23.62
N GLY A 735 9.96 -17.03 -23.10
CA GLY A 735 11.10 -17.76 -23.68
C GLY A 735 10.70 -19.00 -24.48
N ARG A 736 9.43 -19.19 -24.82
CA ARG A 736 8.95 -20.38 -25.54
C ARG A 736 9.15 -20.22 -27.04
N ILE A 737 8.96 -21.30 -27.80
CA ILE A 737 9.20 -21.26 -29.25
C ILE A 737 8.25 -20.27 -29.94
N GLU A 738 7.00 -20.15 -29.47
CA GLU A 738 6.03 -19.18 -30.02
C GLU A 738 6.53 -17.73 -29.87
N ASP A 739 7.09 -17.39 -28.72
CA ASP A 739 7.63 -16.05 -28.44
C ASP A 739 8.81 -15.72 -29.36
N LEU A 740 9.72 -16.68 -29.55
CA LEU A 740 10.86 -16.54 -30.45
C LEU A 740 10.42 -16.39 -31.91
N ARG A 741 9.37 -17.10 -32.34
CA ARG A 741 8.81 -16.93 -33.70
C ARG A 741 8.26 -15.53 -33.91
N VAL A 742 7.59 -14.95 -32.92
CA VAL A 742 7.09 -13.55 -32.99
C VAL A 742 8.25 -12.57 -33.11
N ALA A 743 9.28 -12.69 -32.28
CA ALA A 743 10.46 -11.83 -32.37
C ALA A 743 11.18 -11.99 -33.71
N ALA A 744 11.36 -13.22 -34.19
CA ALA A 744 11.99 -13.51 -35.47
C ALA A 744 11.19 -12.94 -36.65
N GLN A 745 9.85 -12.98 -36.60
CA GLN A 745 8.99 -12.39 -37.63
C GLN A 745 9.25 -10.89 -37.82
N ILE A 746 9.53 -10.18 -36.74
CA ILE A 746 9.83 -8.74 -36.75
C ILE A 746 11.29 -8.49 -37.16
N LEU A 747 12.23 -9.31 -36.69
CA LEU A 747 13.66 -9.13 -36.94
C LEU A 747 14.13 -9.64 -38.31
N LYS A 748 13.40 -10.56 -38.96
CA LYS A 748 13.79 -11.15 -40.24
C LYS A 748 14.06 -10.09 -41.32
N GLY A 749 15.28 -10.14 -41.87
CA GLY A 749 15.73 -9.22 -42.92
C GLY A 749 16.06 -7.80 -42.44
N ARG A 750 16.09 -7.56 -41.12
CA ARG A 750 16.39 -6.25 -40.51
C ARG A 750 17.64 -6.35 -39.65
N LYS A 751 18.16 -5.18 -39.23
CA LYS A 751 19.26 -5.07 -38.26
C LYS A 751 18.76 -4.38 -37.01
N VAL A 752 19.23 -4.82 -35.84
CA VAL A 752 19.03 -4.09 -34.59
C VAL A 752 19.74 -2.74 -34.65
N ASN A 753 19.25 -1.76 -33.91
CA ASN A 753 19.88 -0.45 -33.83
C ASN A 753 21.32 -0.60 -33.31
N PRO A 754 22.33 0.04 -33.92
CA PRO A 754 23.74 -0.13 -33.53
C PRO A 754 24.05 0.34 -32.10
N LYS A 755 23.16 1.13 -31.48
CA LYS A 755 23.27 1.57 -30.09
C LYS A 755 22.51 0.69 -29.10
N THR A 756 21.78 -0.32 -29.57
CA THR A 756 20.90 -1.15 -28.75
C THR A 756 21.38 -2.60 -28.77
N ARG A 757 22.00 -3.05 -27.68
CA ARG A 757 22.43 -4.45 -27.53
C ARG A 757 21.21 -5.34 -27.31
N THR A 758 21.03 -6.33 -28.17
CA THR A 758 19.84 -7.20 -28.14
C THR A 758 20.23 -8.63 -27.81
N LEU A 759 19.66 -9.17 -26.73
CA LEU A 759 19.97 -10.46 -26.15
C LEU A 759 18.75 -11.38 -26.28
N ILE A 760 18.95 -12.57 -26.85
CA ILE A 760 17.94 -13.61 -27.01
C ILE A 760 18.24 -14.76 -26.04
N PHE A 761 17.27 -15.15 -25.22
CA PHE A 761 17.37 -16.27 -24.28
C PHE A 761 16.28 -17.31 -24.57
N PRO A 762 16.60 -18.39 -25.28
CA PRO A 762 15.68 -19.52 -25.39
C PRO A 762 15.35 -20.08 -24.00
N GLY A 763 14.09 -20.42 -23.75
CA GLY A 763 13.65 -20.84 -22.41
C GLY A 763 14.14 -22.22 -21.98
N SER A 764 14.53 -23.08 -22.93
CA SER A 764 15.11 -24.40 -22.65
C SER A 764 16.02 -24.87 -23.79
N ASN A 765 16.79 -25.94 -23.55
CA ASN A 765 17.56 -26.58 -24.61
C ASN A 765 16.68 -27.13 -25.75
N ARG A 766 15.46 -27.61 -25.46
CA ARG A 766 14.52 -28.07 -26.50
C ARG A 766 14.07 -26.89 -27.36
N VAL A 767 13.72 -25.76 -26.74
CA VAL A 767 13.34 -24.53 -27.44
C VAL A 767 14.50 -24.02 -28.29
N GLN A 768 15.72 -24.01 -27.75
CA GLN A 768 16.92 -23.60 -28.51
C GLN A 768 17.16 -24.49 -29.73
N LEU A 769 17.09 -25.81 -29.56
CA LEU A 769 17.25 -26.77 -30.65
C LEU A 769 16.15 -26.62 -31.70
N GLN A 770 14.91 -26.39 -31.27
CA GLN A 770 13.78 -26.16 -32.18
C GLN A 770 13.95 -24.84 -32.95
N ALA A 771 14.31 -23.75 -32.27
CA ALA A 771 14.61 -22.47 -32.89
C ALA A 771 15.75 -22.57 -33.91
N MET A 772 16.74 -23.43 -33.66
CA MET A 772 17.82 -23.71 -34.62
C MET A 772 17.30 -24.43 -35.85
N LYS A 773 16.50 -25.50 -35.66
CA LYS A 773 15.88 -26.26 -36.77
C LYS A 773 14.95 -25.42 -37.63
N GLU A 774 14.25 -24.46 -37.02
CA GLU A 774 13.36 -23.51 -37.71
C GLU A 774 14.09 -22.31 -38.33
N GLY A 775 15.42 -22.21 -38.16
CA GLY A 775 16.23 -21.10 -38.69
C GLY A 775 16.05 -19.78 -37.93
N LEU A 776 15.38 -19.77 -36.78
CA LEU A 776 15.15 -18.57 -35.98
C LEU A 776 16.46 -18.03 -35.38
N LEU A 777 17.36 -18.92 -34.94
CA LEU A 777 18.66 -18.51 -34.41
C LEU A 777 19.51 -17.79 -35.48
N GLN A 778 19.45 -18.27 -36.73
CA GLN A 778 20.11 -17.62 -37.85
C GLN A 778 19.54 -16.22 -38.06
N ILE A 779 18.21 -16.05 -38.05
CA ILE A 779 17.56 -14.74 -38.15
C ILE A 779 18.06 -13.78 -37.07
N PHE A 780 18.14 -14.23 -35.82
CA PHE A 780 18.60 -13.39 -34.71
C PHE A 780 20.06 -12.96 -34.87
N VAL A 781 20.95 -13.90 -35.22
CA VAL A 781 22.37 -13.59 -35.45
C VAL A 781 22.55 -12.67 -36.65
N GLU A 782 21.84 -12.92 -37.74
CA GLU A 782 21.83 -12.04 -38.92
C GLU A 782 21.29 -10.65 -38.59
N ALA A 783 20.32 -10.52 -37.68
CA ALA A 783 19.83 -9.24 -37.22
C ALA A 783 20.82 -8.48 -36.31
N GLY A 784 21.86 -9.15 -35.82
CA GLY A 784 22.85 -8.58 -34.90
C GLY A 784 22.52 -8.80 -33.41
N CYS A 785 21.61 -9.73 -33.09
CA CYS A 785 21.35 -10.12 -31.71
C CYS A 785 22.39 -11.13 -31.22
N ALA A 786 22.67 -11.13 -29.92
CA ALA A 786 23.41 -12.19 -29.26
C ALA A 786 22.43 -13.26 -28.75
N VAL A 787 22.58 -14.49 -29.24
CA VAL A 787 21.82 -15.66 -28.77
C VAL A 787 22.57 -16.33 -27.63
N ASN A 788 21.92 -16.43 -26.47
CA ASN A 788 22.52 -16.92 -25.24
C ASN A 788 22.11 -18.36 -24.91
N ALA A 789 22.77 -18.93 -23.89
CA ALA A 789 22.37 -20.21 -23.31
C ALA A 789 20.96 -20.11 -22.67
N PRO A 790 20.24 -21.23 -22.54
CA PRO A 790 18.95 -21.26 -21.84
C PRO A 790 19.10 -21.06 -20.33
N THR A 791 19.00 -19.81 -19.87
CA THR A 791 19.13 -19.38 -18.47
C THR A 791 18.26 -18.13 -18.22
N CYS A 792 17.95 -17.85 -16.95
CA CYS A 792 17.30 -16.61 -16.53
C CYS A 792 18.17 -15.35 -16.76
N GLY A 793 19.46 -15.50 -17.06
CA GLY A 793 20.32 -14.40 -17.51
C GLY A 793 20.30 -13.18 -16.56
N PRO A 794 19.99 -11.96 -17.06
CA PRO A 794 19.99 -10.76 -16.23
C PRO A 794 18.69 -10.53 -15.45
N CYS A 795 17.72 -11.47 -15.45
CA CYS A 795 16.40 -11.29 -14.84
C CYS A 795 16.45 -10.87 -13.35
N ILE A 796 17.46 -11.33 -12.61
CA ILE A 796 17.75 -10.96 -11.22
C ILE A 796 19.07 -10.19 -11.08
N GLY A 797 19.60 -9.63 -12.17
CA GLY A 797 20.93 -9.02 -12.21
C GLY A 797 22.07 -10.05 -12.14
N GLY A 798 21.81 -11.28 -12.60
CA GLY A 798 22.72 -12.40 -12.42
C GLY A 798 23.91 -12.41 -13.36
N GLN A 799 23.65 -12.51 -14.67
CA GLN A 799 24.70 -12.61 -15.69
C GLN A 799 24.18 -12.30 -17.11
N LEU A 800 25.07 -12.31 -18.11
CA LEU A 800 24.75 -12.28 -19.54
C LEU A 800 23.89 -11.09 -20.00
N GLY A 801 24.16 -9.90 -19.47
CA GLY A 801 23.44 -8.66 -19.84
C GLY A 801 23.08 -7.76 -18.66
N VAL A 802 23.94 -7.70 -17.64
CA VAL A 802 23.74 -6.85 -16.46
C VAL A 802 23.82 -5.38 -16.87
N LEU A 803 22.90 -4.55 -16.37
CA LEU A 803 22.83 -3.11 -16.68
C LEU A 803 23.81 -2.29 -15.81
N ALA A 804 24.46 -1.32 -16.43
CA ALA A 804 25.25 -0.28 -15.78
C ALA A 804 24.38 0.93 -15.37
N GLU A 805 25.01 1.91 -14.74
CA GLU A 805 24.35 3.12 -14.25
C GLU A 805 23.70 3.92 -15.39
N GLY A 806 22.44 4.31 -15.17
CA GLY A 806 21.64 5.10 -16.13
C GLY A 806 21.18 4.37 -17.40
N GLU A 807 21.50 3.09 -17.57
CA GLU A 807 21.09 2.33 -18.75
C GLU A 807 19.62 1.89 -18.71
N ARG A 808 19.01 1.84 -19.90
CA ARG A 808 17.61 1.44 -20.10
C ARG A 808 17.49 0.12 -20.84
N CYS A 809 16.64 -0.76 -20.33
CA CYS A 809 16.37 -2.06 -20.91
C CYS A 809 14.87 -2.27 -21.19
N VAL A 810 14.50 -2.68 -22.40
CA VAL A 810 13.20 -3.34 -22.62
C VAL A 810 13.38 -4.84 -22.48
N SER A 811 12.64 -5.44 -21.56
CA SER A 811 12.74 -6.85 -21.22
C SER A 811 11.39 -7.54 -21.35
N THR A 812 11.40 -8.77 -21.86
CA THR A 812 10.22 -9.64 -21.81
C THR A 812 10.09 -10.40 -20.48
N SER A 813 10.84 -10.05 -19.44
CA SER A 813 10.77 -10.64 -18.09
C SER A 813 9.52 -10.20 -17.31
N ASN A 814 9.42 -10.52 -16.03
CA ASN A 814 8.26 -10.25 -15.17
C ASN A 814 8.44 -9.08 -14.17
N ARG A 815 9.66 -8.61 -13.90
CA ARG A 815 9.94 -7.60 -12.86
C ARG A 815 10.82 -6.46 -13.36
N ASN A 816 10.47 -5.25 -12.95
CA ASN A 816 11.20 -4.00 -13.24
C ASN A 816 11.45 -3.12 -12.00
N PHE A 817 11.61 -3.74 -10.83
CA PHE A 817 11.99 -3.02 -9.61
C PHE A 817 13.36 -2.33 -9.75
N LYS A 818 13.60 -1.33 -8.92
CA LYS A 818 14.88 -0.62 -8.86
C LYS A 818 16.03 -1.59 -8.61
N GLY A 819 17.09 -1.52 -9.42
CA GLY A 819 18.25 -2.43 -9.34
C GLY A 819 17.97 -3.88 -9.75
N ARG A 820 16.87 -4.16 -10.47
CA ARG A 820 16.47 -5.56 -10.75
C ARG A 820 17.41 -6.29 -11.72
N MET A 821 17.91 -5.60 -12.75
CA MET A 821 18.75 -6.22 -13.80
C MET A 821 20.22 -5.76 -13.75
N GLY A 822 20.62 -5.02 -12.71
CA GLY A 822 21.97 -4.46 -12.60
C GLY A 822 22.03 -3.28 -11.64
N ALA A 823 22.65 -2.19 -12.08
CA ALA A 823 22.83 -0.97 -11.29
C ALA A 823 21.50 -0.46 -10.71
N ILE A 824 21.58 0.13 -9.51
CA ILE A 824 20.40 0.60 -8.75
C ILE A 824 19.61 1.66 -9.52
N ASP A 825 20.24 2.47 -10.34
CA ASP A 825 19.63 3.52 -11.15
C ASP A 825 19.38 3.10 -12.62
N SER A 826 19.59 1.82 -12.96
CA SER A 826 19.18 1.28 -14.25
C SER A 826 17.66 1.12 -14.34
N GLU A 827 17.11 1.31 -15.52
CA GLU A 827 15.68 1.33 -15.80
C GLU A 827 15.26 0.12 -16.64
N VAL A 828 14.21 -0.59 -16.20
CA VAL A 828 13.68 -1.76 -16.90
C VAL A 828 12.23 -1.52 -17.31
N TYR A 829 11.92 -1.78 -18.57
CA TYR A 829 10.60 -1.65 -19.16
C TYR A 829 10.11 -3.06 -19.54
N LEU A 830 8.95 -3.47 -19.03
CA LEU A 830 8.42 -4.80 -19.33
C LEU A 830 7.49 -4.72 -20.54
N ALA A 831 7.70 -5.59 -21.53
CA ALA A 831 6.86 -5.61 -22.72
C ALA A 831 6.74 -7.02 -23.32
N SER A 832 5.86 -7.18 -24.31
CA SER A 832 5.75 -8.42 -25.09
C SER A 832 6.93 -8.60 -26.05
N PRO A 833 7.21 -9.84 -26.53
CA PRO A 833 8.24 -10.07 -27.54
C PRO A 833 8.08 -9.23 -28.80
N ALA A 834 6.83 -8.88 -29.17
CA ALA A 834 6.56 -8.05 -30.33
C ALA A 834 7.08 -6.61 -30.14
N VAL A 835 6.75 -5.99 -28.99
CA VAL A 835 7.22 -4.64 -28.64
C VAL A 835 8.74 -4.63 -28.43
N ALA A 836 9.29 -5.66 -27.77
CA ALA A 836 10.73 -5.77 -27.55
C ALA A 836 11.50 -5.90 -28.88
N ALA A 837 11.05 -6.75 -29.81
CA ALA A 837 11.69 -6.88 -31.12
C ALA A 837 11.60 -5.61 -31.97
N ALA A 838 10.46 -4.90 -31.92
CA ALA A 838 10.32 -3.60 -32.60
C ALA A 838 11.26 -2.54 -32.01
N THR A 839 11.34 -2.50 -30.67
CA THR A 839 12.28 -1.65 -29.93
C THR A 839 13.72 -1.95 -30.31
N ALA A 840 14.10 -3.21 -30.45
CA ALA A 840 15.46 -3.61 -30.84
C ALA A 840 15.85 -3.06 -32.22
N VAL A 841 14.92 -3.03 -33.18
CA VAL A 841 15.17 -2.47 -34.52
C VAL A 841 15.27 -0.94 -34.48
N LEU A 842 14.39 -0.27 -33.73
CA LEU A 842 14.28 1.19 -33.75
C LEU A 842 15.22 1.90 -32.76
N GLY A 843 15.70 1.20 -31.73
CA GLY A 843 16.57 1.72 -30.67
C GLY A 843 15.86 2.63 -29.67
N ARG A 844 14.53 2.61 -29.68
CA ARG A 844 13.64 3.29 -28.73
C ARG A 844 12.41 2.44 -28.50
N ILE A 845 11.69 2.67 -27.40
CA ILE A 845 10.41 1.98 -27.19
C ILE A 845 9.49 2.27 -28.38
N ALA A 846 8.98 1.22 -29.00
CA ALA A 846 8.23 1.32 -30.24
C ALA A 846 7.18 0.24 -30.41
N SER A 847 6.11 0.60 -31.11
CA SER A 847 5.05 -0.31 -31.51
C SER A 847 5.53 -1.22 -32.64
N PRO A 848 5.18 -2.52 -32.63
CA PRO A 848 5.44 -3.42 -33.76
C PRO A 848 4.73 -2.99 -35.05
N ALA A 849 3.75 -2.08 -34.98
CA ALA A 849 3.13 -1.50 -36.17
C ALA A 849 4.10 -0.60 -36.96
N GLU A 850 5.04 0.08 -36.29
CA GLU A 850 5.98 1.04 -36.92
C GLU A 850 6.99 0.34 -37.85
N ILE A 851 7.25 -0.96 -37.63
CA ILE A 851 8.21 -1.74 -38.42
C ILE A 851 7.71 -1.99 -39.86
N ARG A 852 6.42 -1.77 -40.14
CA ARG A 852 5.85 -1.90 -41.48
C ARG A 852 6.22 -0.75 -42.42
N ASP A 853 6.59 0.41 -41.89
CA ASP A 853 6.79 1.64 -42.67
C ASP A 853 8.25 1.88 -43.12
N LEU A 854 9.16 0.95 -42.79
CA LEU A 854 10.60 1.05 -43.11
C LEU A 854 11.05 0.20 -44.31
N ALA A 855 10.10 -0.39 -45.03
CA ALA A 855 10.34 -1.14 -46.26
C ALA A 855 9.82 -0.37 -47.48
N SER A 856 10.37 0.82 -47.71
CA SER A 856 10.26 1.59 -48.95
C SER A 856 11.63 2.07 -49.40
#